data_AF-A0A0F9F8N8-F1
#
_entry.id   AF-A0A0F9F8N8-F1
#
_cell.length_a   1.000
_cell.length_b   1.000
_cell.length_c   1.000
_cell.angle_alpha   90.00
_cell.angle_beta   90.00
_cell.angle_gamma   90.00
#
_symmetry.space_group_name_H-M   'P 1'
#
loop_
_entity.id
_entity.type
_entity.pdbx_description
1 polymer ?
#
loop_
_entity_poly.entity_id
_entity_poly.type
_entity_poly.pdbx_seq_one_letter_code
_entity_poly.pdbx_strand_id
1 'polypeptide(L)'
;YTGQENEQAREQILQHPPDILLTNYVMLELILTRIEERRLVEHAGNLRFLVFDELHTYRGRQGADIAMLVRRCREAFQSKSLHCVGTSATMASTGDSREQVRVVADVVSQVFGEEIPQQNVIGETLRRTTSEYDFANETVLEKLRACIESEAEPNTEYDAFREIPLASWIEETFGLKREEGTGRLVRQTPQPLKGKDGAAAKLATLTGCTGEQCEAAIQRYLYAGSESKDPETEFPLFAFRLHQFITRGDTVWASLEEEDKRFVTLRGQQYVPGDRNRILLPLVFCRHCGQPYYRVDRPSHGQPGPMLSREDFSRTVSDNVESGYLYLSSANPWPEDIDEWVHRVPEDWIEFRRGEPAIKRNKPVPELMMLGTNGENDPDGLQVAFVKAPFKFCLNPDCRVAYNARQSSDLGKLATIGVDGRSTATTILALSTILKLRVDESLEPDAKKLLSFTDNRQDASLQAGHFNDFVEVGLIRSGLYRAMVRLGEVGLRYDELVHHVERALDLPSYLFANDPDLRGPALEETRRALRSMLAYYLYRDLERGWRVTSPNLEQCGLLEFEYMAIDDVASDQSIWEEKNAHAALVAATPKQRKHVIRILLDHLRRSLAVKEDSLNPTYQERISEQSRQRLREPWVMEDAQDMIHAGVAWPRVRMDRERQEDVCISPRSNFGQFLRRSDILPDLGERLSLEDTAGIILSLFQR
;
A
#
# COMPACT_ATOMS: atom_id res chain seq x y z
N TYR A 1 29.70 -4.08 19.17
CA TYR A 1 30.31 -5.14 18.35
C TYR A 1 29.20 -6.04 17.82
N THR A 2 28.64 -5.67 16.68
CA THR A 2 27.53 -6.33 16.01
C THR A 2 27.86 -6.61 14.53
N GLY A 3 26.88 -7.12 13.78
CA GLY A 3 26.99 -7.29 12.33
C GLY A 3 27.05 -5.97 11.53
N GLN A 4 26.78 -4.82 12.15
CA GLN A 4 26.61 -3.52 11.48
C GLN A 4 27.87 -2.64 11.48
N GLU A 5 28.83 -2.91 12.35
CA GLU A 5 30.07 -2.15 12.43
C GLU A 5 30.96 -2.45 11.23
N ASN A 6 31.53 -1.39 10.65
CA ASN A 6 32.52 -1.52 9.58
C ASN A 6 33.82 -2.16 10.10
N GLU A 7 34.66 -2.60 9.16
CA GLU A 7 35.90 -3.33 9.47
C GLU A 7 36.85 -2.50 10.36
N GLN A 8 36.99 -1.21 10.07
CA GLN A 8 37.84 -0.31 10.83
C GLN A 8 37.41 -0.19 12.31
N ALA A 9 36.10 -0.07 12.58
CA ALA A 9 35.59 0.00 13.96
C ALA A 9 35.77 -1.34 14.70
N ARG A 10 35.63 -2.48 14.00
CA ARG A 10 35.90 -3.80 14.60
C ARG A 10 37.37 -3.94 14.98
N GLU A 11 38.29 -3.58 14.10
CA GLU A 11 39.72 -3.61 14.40
C GLU A 11 40.09 -2.75 15.60
N GLN A 12 39.51 -1.55 15.72
CA GLN A 12 39.72 -0.68 16.88
C GLN A 12 39.29 -1.35 18.19
N ILE A 13 38.12 -2.00 18.22
CA ILE A 13 37.63 -2.73 19.40
C ILE A 13 38.55 -3.93 19.74
N LEU A 14 39.08 -4.62 18.73
CA LEU A 14 40.01 -5.74 18.93
C LEU A 14 41.39 -5.30 19.46
N GLN A 15 41.86 -4.12 19.04
CA GLN A 15 43.13 -3.55 19.49
C GLN A 15 43.00 -2.87 20.86
N HIS A 16 41.84 -2.29 21.15
CA HIS A 16 41.52 -1.61 22.40
C HIS A 16 40.17 -2.11 22.96
N PRO A 17 40.15 -3.31 23.56
CA PRO A 17 38.93 -3.88 24.15
C PRO A 17 38.30 -2.94 25.19
N PRO A 18 36.98 -2.69 25.12
CA PRO A 18 36.29 -1.82 26.07
C PRO A 18 35.92 -2.55 27.37
N ASP A 19 35.71 -1.80 28.45
CA ASP A 19 35.19 -2.33 29.73
C ASP A 19 33.74 -2.85 29.59
N ILE A 20 32.95 -2.25 28.68
CA ILE A 20 31.56 -2.62 28.39
C ILE A 20 31.45 -2.95 26.91
N LEU A 21 31.07 -4.20 26.60
CA LEU A 21 30.85 -4.67 25.24
C LEU A 21 29.36 -4.92 24.99
N LEU A 22 28.75 -4.11 24.13
CA LEU A 22 27.40 -4.37 23.62
C LEU A 22 27.50 -5.25 22.37
N THR A 23 26.82 -6.39 22.40
CA THR A 23 26.82 -7.39 21.33
C THR A 23 25.48 -8.14 21.30
N ASN A 24 25.20 -8.86 20.22
CA ASN A 24 24.08 -9.79 20.16
C ASN A 24 24.58 -11.23 20.37
N TYR A 25 23.66 -12.17 20.64
CA TYR A 25 24.04 -13.54 20.98
C TYR A 25 24.80 -14.26 19.84
N VAL A 26 24.49 -13.98 18.57
CA VAL A 26 25.19 -14.55 17.41
C VAL A 26 26.62 -14.05 17.37
N MET A 27 26.84 -12.76 17.62
CA MET A 27 28.17 -12.18 17.63
C MET A 27 28.98 -12.63 18.84
N LEU A 28 28.33 -12.85 20.00
CA LEU A 28 28.98 -13.46 21.16
C LEU A 28 29.44 -14.90 20.86
N GLU A 29 28.60 -15.70 20.19
CA GLU A 29 28.97 -17.04 19.70
C GLU A 29 30.20 -17.00 18.78
N LEU A 30 30.27 -16.01 17.88
CA LEU A 30 31.42 -15.82 16.99
C LEU A 30 32.67 -15.38 17.76
N ILE A 31 32.55 -14.46 18.72
CA ILE A 31 33.67 -14.03 19.59
C ILE A 31 34.31 -15.25 20.29
N LEU A 32 33.50 -16.21 20.72
CA LEU A 32 33.99 -17.41 21.40
C LEU A 32 34.60 -18.47 20.48
N THR A 33 34.35 -18.42 19.17
CA THR A 33 34.72 -19.50 18.23
C THR A 33 35.75 -19.11 17.20
N ARG A 34 35.86 -17.82 16.86
CA ARG A 34 36.77 -17.31 15.84
C ARG A 34 38.15 -16.98 16.41
N ILE A 35 39.15 -17.05 15.52
CA ILE A 35 40.55 -16.83 15.89
C ILE A 35 40.83 -15.33 16.01
N GLU A 36 40.21 -14.52 15.16
CA GLU A 36 40.41 -13.08 15.10
C GLU A 36 39.99 -12.38 16.42
N GLU A 37 38.86 -12.80 16.99
CA GLU A 37 38.30 -12.26 18.23
C GLU A 37 38.94 -12.80 19.52
N ARG A 38 39.91 -13.71 19.43
CA ARG A 38 40.55 -14.35 20.60
C ARG A 38 41.08 -13.35 21.63
N ARG A 39 41.57 -12.19 21.17
CA ARG A 39 42.05 -11.11 22.06
C ARG A 39 40.96 -10.57 22.99
N LEU A 40 39.70 -10.51 22.52
CA LEU A 40 38.57 -10.10 23.37
C LEU A 40 38.31 -11.11 24.47
N VAL A 41 38.39 -12.40 24.15
CA VAL A 41 38.18 -13.47 25.13
C VAL A 41 39.27 -13.46 26.21
N GLU A 42 40.52 -13.30 25.81
CA GLU A 42 41.66 -13.20 26.72
C GLU A 42 41.56 -11.94 27.60
N HIS A 43 41.17 -10.80 27.03
CA HIS A 43 40.97 -9.57 27.78
C HIS A 43 39.78 -9.64 28.76
N ALA A 44 38.69 -10.30 28.35
CA ALA A 44 37.51 -10.52 29.17
C ALA A 44 37.68 -11.63 30.23
N GLY A 45 38.92 -12.09 30.48
CA GLY A 45 39.23 -13.01 31.56
C GLY A 45 38.67 -12.51 32.90
N ASN A 46 37.99 -13.40 33.63
CA ASN A 46 37.28 -13.10 34.87
C ASN A 46 36.13 -12.08 34.72
N LEU A 47 35.41 -12.14 33.59
CA LEU A 47 34.21 -11.32 33.32
C LEU A 47 33.24 -11.34 34.51
N ARG A 48 32.82 -10.17 35.01
CA ARG A 48 31.97 -10.08 36.22
C ARG A 48 30.48 -10.12 35.94
N PHE A 49 30.04 -9.55 34.82
CA PHE A 49 28.62 -9.39 34.50
C PHE A 49 28.33 -9.85 33.07
N LEU A 50 27.21 -10.55 32.91
CA LEU A 50 26.62 -10.85 31.63
C LEU A 50 25.14 -10.42 31.66
N VAL A 51 24.82 -9.37 30.92
CA VAL A 51 23.50 -8.75 30.93
C VAL A 51 22.74 -9.14 29.66
N PHE A 52 21.56 -9.74 29.84
CA PHE A 52 20.63 -10.08 28.78
C PHE A 52 19.48 -9.10 28.80
N ASP A 53 19.33 -8.38 27.69
CA ASP A 53 18.11 -7.63 27.45
C ASP A 53 17.05 -8.49 26.78
N GLU A 54 15.79 -8.20 27.10
CA GLU A 54 14.61 -8.85 26.56
C GLU A 54 14.63 -10.38 26.61
N LEU A 55 14.92 -10.95 27.77
CA LEU A 55 15.05 -12.40 27.96
C LEU A 55 13.80 -13.18 27.49
N HIS A 56 12.63 -12.53 27.44
CA HIS A 56 11.42 -13.12 26.88
C HIS A 56 11.48 -13.48 25.39
N THR A 57 12.42 -12.93 24.61
CA THR A 57 12.57 -13.28 23.19
C THR A 57 13.23 -14.64 23.01
N TYR A 58 14.00 -15.12 24.00
CA TYR A 58 14.75 -16.38 23.92
C TYR A 58 13.91 -17.56 24.41
N ARG A 59 12.94 -17.99 23.60
CA ARG A 59 12.05 -19.13 23.91
C ARG A 59 12.32 -20.34 23.02
N GLY A 60 11.86 -21.51 23.45
CA GLY A 60 11.98 -22.75 22.68
C GLY A 60 13.44 -23.09 22.36
N ARG A 61 13.74 -23.40 21.08
CA ARG A 61 15.09 -23.77 20.62
C ARG A 61 16.12 -22.66 20.88
N GLN A 62 15.76 -21.41 20.59
CA GLN A 62 16.67 -20.28 20.81
C GLN A 62 17.03 -20.12 22.29
N GLY A 63 16.08 -20.33 23.20
CA GLY A 63 16.35 -20.32 24.64
C GLY A 63 17.38 -21.38 25.06
N ALA A 64 17.31 -22.59 24.50
CA ALA A 64 18.28 -23.64 24.75
C ALA A 64 19.69 -23.28 24.24
N ASP A 65 19.77 -22.68 23.05
CA ASP A 65 21.05 -22.21 22.47
C ASP A 65 21.70 -21.14 23.35
N ILE A 66 20.93 -20.16 23.82
CA ILE A 66 21.41 -19.12 24.77
C ILE A 66 21.89 -19.75 26.07
N ALA A 67 21.15 -20.72 26.60
CA ALA A 67 21.54 -21.39 27.83
C ALA A 67 22.90 -22.09 27.67
N MET A 68 23.15 -22.75 26.54
CA MET A 68 24.46 -23.35 26.24
C MET A 68 25.55 -22.28 26.04
N LEU A 69 25.22 -21.16 25.39
CA LEU A 69 26.12 -20.04 25.21
C LEU A 69 26.57 -19.42 26.54
N VAL A 70 25.67 -19.24 27.52
CA VAL A 70 26.01 -18.76 28.87
C VAL A 70 27.02 -19.68 29.54
N ARG A 71 26.79 -21.00 29.48
CA ARG A 71 27.71 -22.01 30.05
C ARG A 71 29.09 -21.93 29.39
N ARG A 72 29.14 -21.77 28.07
CA ARG A 72 30.40 -21.58 27.32
C ARG A 72 31.09 -20.26 27.66
N CYS A 73 30.35 -19.18 27.89
CA CYS A 73 30.92 -17.91 28.34
C CYS A 73 31.62 -18.08 29.69
N ARG A 74 30.99 -18.76 30.66
CA ARG A 74 31.59 -19.02 31.98
C ARG A 74 32.93 -19.75 31.86
N GLU A 75 32.98 -20.78 31.01
CA GLU A 75 34.21 -21.55 30.74
C GLU A 75 35.26 -20.72 29.99
N ALA A 76 34.88 -20.07 28.88
CA ALA A 76 35.81 -19.34 28.03
C ALA A 76 36.45 -18.13 28.73
N PHE A 77 35.67 -17.40 29.52
CA PHE A 77 36.16 -16.27 30.31
C PHE A 77 36.74 -16.68 31.67
N GLN A 78 36.75 -17.98 32.00
CA GLN A 78 37.25 -18.53 33.27
C GLN A 78 36.63 -17.85 34.51
N SER A 79 35.39 -17.38 34.40
CA SER A 79 34.75 -16.58 35.44
C SER A 79 33.94 -17.44 36.41
N LYS A 80 34.48 -17.62 37.62
CA LYS A 80 33.81 -18.35 38.71
C LYS A 80 32.75 -17.51 39.43
N SER A 81 32.74 -16.20 39.24
CA SER A 81 31.83 -15.25 39.89
C SER A 81 31.04 -14.42 38.86
N LEU A 82 30.70 -15.02 37.72
CA LEU A 82 29.91 -14.35 36.69
C LEU A 82 28.48 -14.15 37.18
N HIS A 83 28.05 -12.88 37.28
CA HIS A 83 26.68 -12.50 37.60
C HIS A 83 25.89 -12.32 36.31
N CYS A 84 24.85 -13.13 36.14
CA CYS A 84 23.93 -12.98 35.02
C CYS A 84 22.75 -12.09 35.44
N VAL A 85 22.47 -11.07 34.65
CA VAL A 85 21.32 -10.17 34.85
C VAL A 85 20.42 -10.28 33.63
N GLY A 86 19.13 -10.46 33.84
CA GLY A 86 18.14 -10.52 32.76
C GLY A 86 17.04 -9.50 32.96
N THR A 87 16.77 -8.69 31.95
CA THR A 87 15.57 -7.84 31.87
C THR A 87 14.55 -8.48 30.95
N SER A 88 13.27 -8.28 31.25
CA SER A 88 12.20 -8.88 30.45
C SER A 88 10.87 -8.19 30.70
N ALA A 89 10.14 -7.88 29.62
CA ALA A 89 8.79 -7.30 29.73
C ALA A 89 7.74 -8.34 30.18
N THR A 90 7.81 -9.58 29.69
CA THR A 90 6.78 -10.62 29.96
C THR A 90 7.35 -12.04 29.95
N MET A 91 7.37 -12.71 31.12
CA MET A 91 7.83 -14.11 31.22
C MET A 91 6.76 -15.06 31.76
N ALA A 92 5.88 -14.59 32.64
CA ALA A 92 4.73 -15.34 33.14
C ALA A 92 3.50 -14.44 33.10
N SER A 93 2.42 -14.92 32.46
CA SER A 93 1.16 -14.19 32.30
C SER A 93 -0.02 -14.85 33.02
N THR A 94 0.24 -15.97 33.69
CA THR A 94 -0.77 -16.79 34.38
C THR A 94 -0.33 -17.03 35.82
N GLY A 95 -1.30 -17.12 36.72
CA GLY A 95 -1.05 -17.26 38.16
C GLY A 95 -0.93 -15.92 38.87
N ASP A 96 -0.94 -15.98 40.20
CA ASP A 96 -0.76 -14.81 41.06
C ASP A 96 0.70 -14.30 41.02
N SER A 97 0.93 -13.12 41.59
CA SER A 97 2.27 -12.51 41.62
C SER A 97 3.36 -13.40 42.23
N ARG A 98 3.04 -14.29 43.17
CA ARG A 98 4.01 -15.21 43.79
C ARG A 98 4.36 -16.36 42.85
N GLU A 99 3.36 -16.92 42.19
CA GLU A 99 3.56 -17.95 41.18
C GLU A 99 4.37 -17.42 39.99
N GLN A 100 4.08 -16.21 39.52
CA GLN A 100 4.85 -15.56 38.46
C GLN A 100 6.32 -15.41 38.83
N VAL A 101 6.63 -14.93 40.03
CA VAL A 101 8.01 -14.82 40.54
C VAL A 101 8.71 -16.18 40.57
N ARG A 102 8.03 -17.23 41.04
CA ARG A 102 8.57 -18.59 41.06
C ARG A 102 8.88 -19.10 39.65
N VAL A 103 7.94 -18.97 38.72
CA VAL A 103 8.12 -19.42 37.33
C VAL A 103 9.28 -18.68 36.66
N VAL A 104 9.39 -17.36 36.88
CA VAL A 104 10.51 -16.56 36.36
C VAL A 104 11.84 -17.05 36.94
N ALA A 105 11.92 -17.24 38.26
CA ALA A 105 13.12 -17.74 38.92
C ALA A 105 13.56 -19.10 38.34
N ASP A 106 12.63 -20.03 38.14
CA ASP A 106 12.91 -21.37 37.59
C ASP A 106 13.45 -21.29 36.15
N VAL A 107 12.79 -20.51 35.29
CA VAL A 107 13.21 -20.36 33.87
C VAL A 107 14.57 -19.69 33.77
N VAL A 108 14.76 -18.58 34.49
CA VAL A 108 16.03 -17.84 34.47
C VAL A 108 17.17 -18.70 35.03
N SER A 109 16.90 -19.52 36.06
CA SER A 109 17.89 -20.45 36.61
C SER A 109 18.38 -21.47 35.57
N GLN A 110 17.45 -21.99 34.75
CA GLN A 110 17.81 -22.93 33.67
C GLN A 110 18.65 -22.26 32.57
N VAL A 111 18.31 -21.02 32.20
CA VAL A 111 19.03 -20.24 31.18
C VAL A 111 20.42 -19.87 31.67
N PHE A 112 20.54 -19.33 32.89
CA PHE A 112 21.82 -18.87 33.45
C PHE A 112 22.69 -20.01 33.96
N GLY A 113 22.12 -21.19 34.18
CA GLY A 113 22.83 -22.36 34.68
C GLY A 113 23.21 -22.23 36.17
N GLU A 114 22.52 -21.40 36.93
CA GLU A 114 22.72 -21.13 38.35
C GLU A 114 21.37 -20.92 39.02
N GLU A 115 21.22 -21.34 40.28
CA GLU A 115 19.97 -21.13 41.03
C GLU A 115 19.75 -19.64 41.32
N ILE A 116 18.60 -19.12 40.87
CA ILE A 116 18.16 -17.74 41.13
C ILE A 116 17.11 -17.76 42.23
N PRO A 117 17.40 -17.20 43.42
CA PRO A 117 16.41 -17.06 44.48
C PRO A 117 15.24 -16.16 44.05
N GLN A 118 14.03 -16.47 44.51
CA GLN A 118 12.83 -15.68 44.21
C GLN A 118 12.97 -14.20 44.63
N GLN A 119 13.70 -13.90 45.71
CA GLN A 119 13.94 -12.51 46.13
C GLN A 119 14.79 -11.69 45.14
N ASN A 120 15.48 -12.36 44.20
CA ASN A 120 16.28 -11.70 43.16
C ASN A 120 15.44 -11.41 41.90
N VAL A 121 14.18 -11.86 41.85
CA VAL A 121 13.24 -11.48 40.81
C VAL A 121 12.60 -10.16 41.21
N ILE A 122 13.03 -9.09 40.55
CA ILE A 122 12.55 -7.73 40.80
C ILE A 122 11.45 -7.43 39.77
N GLY A 123 10.21 -7.36 40.26
CA GLY A 123 9.06 -6.91 39.48
C GLY A 123 8.77 -5.42 39.68
N GLU A 124 7.74 -4.92 39.01
CA GLU A 124 7.22 -3.58 39.26
C GLU A 124 6.50 -3.49 40.62
N THR A 125 6.51 -2.29 41.20
CA THR A 125 5.68 -1.96 42.36
C THR A 125 4.77 -0.81 41.97
N LEU A 126 3.47 -1.09 41.89
CA LEU A 126 2.47 -0.11 41.50
C LEU A 126 2.00 0.67 42.74
N ARG A 127 1.75 1.96 42.55
CA ARG A 127 1.19 2.88 43.55
C ARG A 127 0.01 3.60 42.91
N ARG A 128 -1.06 3.79 43.68
CA ARG A 128 -2.18 4.66 43.25
C ARG A 128 -1.73 6.11 43.22
N THR A 129 -2.24 6.85 42.25
CA THR A 129 -2.04 8.29 42.16
C THR A 129 -3.16 9.02 42.88
N THR A 130 -4.40 8.54 42.75
CA THR A 130 -5.57 9.12 43.42
C THR A 130 -5.77 8.60 44.83
N SER A 131 -6.52 9.36 45.62
CA SER A 131 -6.95 8.93 46.96
C SER A 131 -7.99 7.81 46.86
N GLU A 132 -7.89 6.83 47.76
CA GLU A 132 -8.76 5.65 47.77
C GLU A 132 -10.10 6.00 48.43
N TYR A 133 -11.19 5.66 47.75
CA TYR A 133 -12.56 5.94 48.19
C TYR A 133 -13.36 4.64 48.32
N ASP A 134 -14.23 4.59 49.32
CA ASP A 134 -15.21 3.50 49.46
C ASP A 134 -16.47 3.84 48.67
N PHE A 135 -16.63 3.23 47.50
CA PHE A 135 -17.79 3.44 46.63
C PHE A 135 -19.07 2.73 47.13
N ALA A 136 -19.04 2.05 48.28
CA ALA A 136 -20.26 1.63 48.98
C ALA A 136 -20.81 2.71 49.93
N ASN A 137 -20.05 3.78 50.19
CA ASN A 137 -20.47 4.87 51.06
C ASN A 137 -21.34 5.88 50.29
N GLU A 138 -22.56 6.14 50.78
CA GLU A 138 -23.51 7.05 50.11
C GLU A 138 -22.96 8.48 49.94
N THR A 139 -22.17 8.99 50.89
CA THR A 139 -21.57 10.33 50.78
C THR A 139 -20.52 10.42 49.66
N VAL A 140 -19.85 9.32 49.35
CA VAL A 140 -18.92 9.22 48.22
C VAL A 140 -19.70 9.11 46.92
N LEU A 141 -20.78 8.33 46.90
CA LEU A 141 -21.67 8.19 45.75
C LEU A 141 -22.34 9.52 45.37
N GLU A 142 -22.77 10.33 46.34
CA GLU A 142 -23.31 11.67 46.10
C GLU A 142 -22.27 12.58 45.42
N LYS A 143 -21.02 12.58 45.90
CA LYS A 143 -19.94 13.34 45.26
C LYS A 143 -19.62 12.82 43.85
N LEU A 144 -19.67 11.51 43.65
CA LEU A 144 -19.46 10.87 42.36
C LEU A 144 -20.55 11.26 41.36
N ARG A 145 -21.83 11.22 41.78
CA ARG A 145 -22.99 11.72 40.99
C ARG A 145 -22.80 13.18 40.60
N ALA A 146 -22.43 14.03 41.56
CA ALA A 146 -22.20 15.45 41.28
C ALA A 146 -21.08 15.69 40.24
N CYS A 147 -20.03 14.87 40.22
CA CYS A 147 -18.98 14.94 39.20
C CYS A 147 -19.49 14.57 37.80
N ILE A 148 -20.44 13.62 37.72
CA ILE A 148 -21.03 13.14 36.46
C ILE A 148 -22.05 14.16 35.92
N GLU A 149 -22.88 14.72 36.79
CA GLU A 149 -23.93 15.67 36.43
C GLU A 149 -23.40 17.07 36.11
N SER A 150 -22.26 17.45 36.68
CA SER A 150 -21.60 18.72 36.36
C SER A 150 -21.11 18.72 34.91
N GLU A 151 -21.35 19.78 34.16
CA GLU A 151 -20.77 20.01 32.82
C GLU A 151 -19.48 20.85 32.87
N ALA A 152 -19.08 21.35 34.04
CA ALA A 152 -17.86 22.16 34.18
C ALA A 152 -16.58 21.35 33.95
N GLU A 153 -15.52 22.03 33.49
CA GLU A 153 -14.20 21.42 33.36
C GLU A 153 -13.62 21.04 34.74
N PRO A 154 -13.02 19.84 34.90
CA PRO A 154 -12.39 19.44 36.15
C PRO A 154 -11.21 20.33 36.50
N ASN A 155 -10.94 20.53 37.78
CA ASN A 155 -9.73 21.21 38.24
C ASN A 155 -8.51 20.34 37.92
N THR A 156 -7.61 20.81 37.05
CA THR A 156 -6.40 20.11 36.61
C THR A 156 -5.18 20.33 37.51
N GLU A 157 -5.32 21.06 38.63
CA GLU A 157 -4.29 21.14 39.66
C GLU A 157 -4.08 19.75 40.28
N TYR A 158 -2.83 19.29 40.35
CA TYR A 158 -2.48 17.90 40.62
C TYR A 158 -3.03 17.39 41.95
N ASP A 159 -2.82 18.13 43.05
CA ASP A 159 -3.26 17.66 44.37
C ASP A 159 -4.80 17.68 44.47
N ALA A 160 -5.45 18.70 43.90
CA ALA A 160 -6.92 18.74 43.84
C ALA A 160 -7.50 17.61 42.97
N PHE A 161 -6.90 17.30 41.82
CA PHE A 161 -7.41 16.28 40.90
C PHE A 161 -7.35 14.88 41.52
N ARG A 162 -6.29 14.58 42.27
CA ARG A 162 -6.10 13.29 42.98
C ARG A 162 -7.17 13.00 44.01
N GLU A 163 -7.78 14.04 44.55
CA GLU A 163 -8.84 13.94 45.54
C GLU A 163 -10.25 13.80 44.93
N ILE A 164 -10.40 13.86 43.60
CA ILE A 164 -11.73 13.76 42.98
C ILE A 164 -12.23 12.30 42.96
N PRO A 165 -13.44 11.99 43.50
CA PRO A 165 -13.95 10.62 43.53
C PRO A 165 -14.07 9.96 42.15
N LEU A 166 -14.43 10.73 41.11
CA LEU A 166 -14.50 10.21 39.74
C LEU A 166 -13.11 9.87 39.18
N ALA A 167 -12.07 10.66 39.48
CA ALA A 167 -10.70 10.33 39.11
C ALA A 167 -10.26 9.01 39.79
N SER A 168 -10.57 8.86 41.07
CA SER A 168 -10.29 7.61 41.80
C SER A 168 -11.01 6.40 41.24
N TRP A 169 -12.28 6.57 40.88
CA TRP A 169 -13.07 5.52 40.24
C TRP A 169 -12.50 5.13 38.87
N ILE A 170 -12.05 6.11 38.08
CA ILE A 170 -11.41 5.89 36.76
C ILE A 170 -10.09 5.11 36.94
N GLU A 171 -9.25 5.48 37.92
CA GLU A 171 -8.01 4.75 38.20
C GLU A 171 -8.28 3.30 38.62
N GLU A 172 -9.29 3.06 39.45
CA GLU A 172 -9.67 1.72 39.89
C GLU A 172 -10.29 0.88 38.76
N THR A 173 -10.98 1.54 37.83
CA THR A 173 -11.65 0.91 36.69
C THR A 173 -10.65 0.54 35.59
N PHE A 174 -9.77 1.46 35.21
CA PHE A 174 -8.88 1.27 34.04
C PHE A 174 -7.41 1.04 34.40
N GLY A 175 -6.97 1.45 35.59
CA GLY A 175 -5.58 1.42 36.01
C GLY A 175 -5.24 0.20 36.85
N LEU A 176 -5.69 0.18 38.10
CA LEU A 176 -5.18 -0.70 39.15
C LEU A 176 -6.29 -1.44 39.89
N LYS A 177 -6.01 -2.67 40.30
CA LYS A 177 -6.83 -3.45 41.25
C LYS A 177 -5.95 -4.10 42.31
N ARG A 178 -6.56 -4.47 43.44
CA ARG A 178 -5.90 -5.29 44.46
C ARG A 178 -6.02 -6.77 44.09
N GLU A 179 -4.89 -7.46 44.03
CA GLU A 179 -4.84 -8.92 43.83
C GLU A 179 -5.38 -9.64 45.08
N GLU A 180 -6.27 -10.59 44.88
CA GLU A 180 -6.88 -11.36 45.95
C GLU A 180 -5.82 -12.22 46.67
N GLY A 181 -5.86 -12.25 48.01
CA GLY A 181 -4.90 -12.98 48.84
C GLY A 181 -3.58 -12.25 49.12
N THR A 182 -2.98 -11.56 48.14
CA THR A 182 -1.73 -10.81 48.35
C THR A 182 -1.94 -9.34 48.73
N GLY A 183 -3.08 -8.76 48.32
CA GLY A 183 -3.40 -7.35 48.52
C GLY A 183 -2.53 -6.38 47.71
N ARG A 184 -1.63 -6.90 46.85
CA ARG A 184 -0.75 -6.10 45.99
C ARG A 184 -1.56 -5.40 44.90
N LEU A 185 -1.13 -4.19 44.52
CA LEU A 185 -1.68 -3.50 43.37
C LEU A 185 -1.15 -4.15 42.09
N VAL A 186 -2.07 -4.54 41.21
CA VAL A 186 -1.81 -5.10 39.88
C VAL A 186 -2.61 -4.33 38.83
N ARG A 187 -2.20 -4.38 37.56
CA ARG A 187 -2.94 -3.72 36.48
C ARG A 187 -4.33 -4.31 36.27
N GLN A 188 -5.28 -3.47 35.91
CA GLN A 188 -6.62 -3.89 35.50
C GLN A 188 -6.60 -4.61 34.15
N THR A 189 -7.61 -5.46 33.93
CA THR A 189 -7.86 -6.05 32.61
C THR A 189 -8.54 -5.01 31.72
N PRO A 190 -8.14 -4.85 30.44
CA PRO A 190 -8.78 -3.90 29.54
C PRO A 190 -10.29 -4.14 29.46
N GLN A 191 -11.06 -3.06 29.51
CA GLN A 191 -12.53 -3.11 29.40
C GLN A 191 -13.03 -2.01 28.47
N PRO A 192 -14.13 -2.26 27.74
CA PRO A 192 -14.67 -1.26 26.83
C PRO A 192 -15.29 -0.09 27.62
N LEU A 193 -15.16 1.13 27.09
CA LEU A 193 -15.84 2.29 27.65
C LEU A 193 -17.37 2.18 27.50
N LYS A 194 -17.81 1.76 26.31
CA LYS A 194 -19.22 1.65 25.90
C LYS A 194 -19.71 0.19 25.88
N GLY A 195 -21.02 0.02 25.74
CA GLY A 195 -21.68 -1.30 25.63
C GLY A 195 -22.28 -1.77 26.95
N LYS A 196 -23.03 -2.88 26.91
CA LYS A 196 -23.77 -3.40 28.07
C LYS A 196 -22.86 -3.72 29.27
N ASP A 197 -21.66 -4.23 28.99
CA ASP A 197 -20.65 -4.58 29.99
C ASP A 197 -19.53 -3.52 30.11
N GLY A 198 -19.73 -2.34 29.50
CA GLY A 198 -18.76 -1.26 29.47
C GLY A 198 -18.68 -0.46 30.76
N ALA A 199 -17.58 0.27 30.95
CA ALA A 199 -17.32 1.09 32.14
C ALA A 199 -18.43 2.13 32.38
N ALA A 200 -18.96 2.77 31.34
CA ALA A 200 -20.05 3.74 31.48
C ALA A 200 -21.35 3.12 32.03
N ALA A 201 -21.68 1.89 31.61
CA ALA A 201 -22.85 1.16 32.11
C ALA A 201 -22.68 0.74 33.59
N LYS A 202 -21.46 0.35 33.99
CA LYS A 202 -21.13 0.06 35.39
C LYS A 202 -21.25 1.30 36.26
N LEU A 203 -20.71 2.44 35.80
CA LEU A 203 -20.83 3.72 36.50
C LEU A 203 -22.28 4.18 36.63
N ALA A 204 -23.07 4.03 35.56
CA ALA A 204 -24.51 4.33 35.56
C ALA A 204 -25.27 3.45 36.57
N THR A 205 -24.96 2.16 36.63
CA THR A 205 -25.57 1.25 37.61
C THR A 205 -25.23 1.63 39.05
N LEU A 206 -23.98 2.04 39.30
CA LEU A 206 -23.49 2.44 40.62
C LEU A 206 -24.09 3.77 41.09
N THR A 207 -24.28 4.73 40.18
CA THR A 207 -24.65 6.10 40.51
C THR A 207 -26.13 6.42 40.24
N GLY A 208 -26.82 5.64 39.42
CA GLY A 208 -28.18 5.96 38.96
C GLY A 208 -28.24 7.00 37.84
N CYS A 209 -27.11 7.55 37.41
CA CYS A 209 -27.03 8.45 36.25
C CYS A 209 -27.24 7.70 34.93
N THR A 210 -27.47 8.43 33.84
CA THR A 210 -27.62 7.80 32.51
C THR A 210 -26.26 7.35 31.95
N GLY A 211 -26.28 6.32 31.09
CA GLY A 211 -25.06 5.82 30.45
C GLY A 211 -24.32 6.86 29.61
N GLU A 212 -25.04 7.78 28.96
CA GLU A 212 -24.47 8.87 28.15
C GLU A 212 -23.75 9.90 29.03
N GLN A 213 -24.33 10.30 30.16
CA GLN A 213 -23.69 11.22 31.11
C GLN A 213 -22.41 10.60 31.69
N CYS A 214 -22.46 9.32 32.08
CA CYS A 214 -21.31 8.58 32.58
C CYS A 214 -20.19 8.50 31.53
N GLU A 215 -20.53 8.23 30.27
CA GLU A 215 -19.55 8.19 29.19
C GLU A 215 -18.85 9.53 29.00
N ALA A 216 -19.63 10.61 28.89
CA ALA A 216 -19.11 11.97 28.72
C ALA A 216 -18.22 12.39 29.90
N ALA A 217 -18.65 12.10 31.13
CA ALA A 217 -17.88 12.40 32.33
C ALA A 217 -16.56 11.64 32.36
N ILE A 218 -16.55 10.34 32.04
CA ILE A 218 -15.30 9.55 31.97
C ILE A 218 -14.35 10.14 30.94
N GLN A 219 -14.82 10.47 29.73
CA GLN A 219 -13.98 11.06 28.68
C GLN A 219 -13.36 12.38 29.13
N ARG A 220 -14.17 13.30 29.66
CA ARG A 220 -13.71 14.60 30.13
C ARG A 220 -12.65 14.47 31.23
N TYR A 221 -12.87 13.59 32.20
CA TYR A 221 -11.90 13.37 33.28
C TYR A 221 -10.64 12.65 32.82
N LEU A 222 -10.70 11.78 31.81
CA LEU A 222 -9.50 11.22 31.18
C LEU A 222 -8.65 12.35 30.56
N TYR A 223 -9.26 13.24 29.77
CA TYR A 223 -8.56 14.39 29.17
C TYR A 223 -7.98 15.32 30.24
N ALA A 224 -8.78 15.74 31.21
CA ALA A 224 -8.30 16.61 32.29
C ALA A 224 -7.16 15.95 33.10
N GLY A 225 -7.23 14.65 33.34
CA GLY A 225 -6.16 13.90 34.01
C GLY A 225 -4.87 13.77 33.19
N SER A 226 -4.95 13.88 31.86
CA SER A 226 -3.75 13.97 31.01
C SER A 226 -3.08 15.36 31.03
N GLU A 227 -3.82 16.39 31.41
CA GLU A 227 -3.30 17.75 31.56
C GLU A 227 -2.79 18.00 32.98
N SER A 228 -3.32 17.29 33.97
CA SER A 228 -2.89 17.33 35.37
C SER A 228 -1.52 16.65 35.54
N LYS A 229 -0.46 17.45 35.62
CA LYS A 229 0.92 16.96 35.75
C LYS A 229 1.41 16.96 37.19
N ASP A 230 2.09 15.89 37.57
CA ASP A 230 2.82 15.79 38.82
C ASP A 230 3.92 16.88 38.89
N PRO A 231 3.99 17.69 39.96
CA PRO A 231 4.91 18.82 40.04
C PRO A 231 6.38 18.42 40.20
N GLU A 232 6.68 17.19 40.64
CA GLU A 232 8.05 16.69 40.80
C GLU A 232 8.54 15.99 39.53
N THR A 233 7.67 15.22 38.88
CA THR A 233 8.06 14.33 37.76
C THR A 233 7.60 14.82 36.39
N GLU A 234 6.72 15.82 36.35
CA GLU A 234 6.00 16.32 35.16
C GLU A 234 5.15 15.28 34.41
N PHE A 235 5.05 14.05 34.94
CA PHE A 235 4.19 13.03 34.34
C PHE A 235 2.71 13.35 34.56
N PRO A 236 1.86 13.17 33.53
CA PRO A 236 0.44 13.33 33.70
C PRO A 236 -0.14 12.23 34.60
N LEU A 237 -1.14 12.59 35.40
CA LEU A 237 -1.84 11.70 36.30
C LEU A 237 -2.49 10.54 35.55
N PHE A 238 -3.09 10.82 34.39
CA PHE A 238 -3.54 9.81 33.43
C PHE A 238 -2.72 9.86 32.14
N ALA A 239 -1.65 9.06 32.10
CA ALA A 239 -0.83 8.84 30.90
C ALA A 239 -1.46 7.76 30.00
N PHE A 240 -2.49 8.10 29.21
CA PHE A 240 -3.05 7.15 28.25
C PHE A 240 -2.42 7.31 26.86
N ARG A 241 -2.29 6.18 26.16
CA ARG A 241 -1.85 6.12 24.77
C ARG A 241 -3.05 5.79 23.90
N LEU A 242 -3.25 6.55 22.83
CA LEU A 242 -4.29 6.26 21.85
C LEU A 242 -3.73 5.25 20.85
N HIS A 243 -4.35 4.07 20.80
CA HIS A 243 -4.04 3.04 19.82
C HIS A 243 -5.17 3.01 18.78
N GLN A 244 -4.85 3.41 17.55
CA GLN A 244 -5.75 3.26 16.42
C GLN A 244 -5.36 2.03 15.61
N PHE A 245 -6.31 1.11 15.44
CA PHE A 245 -6.14 -0.06 14.59
C PHE A 245 -6.78 0.23 13.23
N ILE A 246 -5.95 0.29 12.18
CA ILE A 246 -6.40 0.52 10.81
C ILE A 246 -6.23 -0.80 10.05
N THR A 247 -7.33 -1.34 9.55
CA THR A 247 -7.32 -2.51 8.67
C THR A 247 -7.42 -2.05 7.22
N ARG A 248 -6.88 -2.84 6.30
CA ARG A 248 -7.14 -2.67 4.87
C ARG A 248 -8.66 -2.73 4.61
N GLY A 249 -9.15 -1.94 3.65
CA GLY A 249 -10.50 -2.17 3.12
C GLY A 249 -10.60 -3.59 2.57
N ASP A 250 -11.76 -4.22 2.74
CA ASP A 250 -12.00 -5.59 2.28
C ASP A 250 -12.94 -5.62 1.07
N THR A 251 -13.05 -6.77 0.44
CA THR A 251 -14.01 -7.03 -0.64
C THR A 251 -15.42 -6.75 -0.13
N VAL A 252 -16.22 -6.02 -0.92
CA VAL A 252 -17.63 -5.82 -0.62
C VAL A 252 -18.36 -7.10 -0.97
N TRP A 253 -19.12 -7.63 -0.04
CA TRP A 253 -20.02 -8.76 -0.27
C TRP A 253 -21.44 -8.24 -0.30
N ALA A 254 -22.22 -8.74 -1.25
CA ALA A 254 -23.63 -8.41 -1.34
C ALA A 254 -24.47 -9.65 -1.59
N SER A 255 -25.71 -9.64 -1.10
CA SER A 255 -26.67 -10.66 -1.48
C SER A 255 -27.13 -10.50 -2.93
N LEU A 256 -27.60 -11.60 -3.52
CA LEU A 256 -28.14 -11.62 -4.87
C LEU A 256 -29.61 -11.16 -4.86
N GLU A 257 -29.79 -9.85 -4.79
CA GLU A 257 -31.09 -9.15 -4.69
C GLU A 257 -31.05 -7.85 -5.50
N GLU A 258 -32.21 -7.21 -5.69
CA GLU A 258 -32.30 -5.87 -6.27
C GLU A 258 -31.39 -4.87 -5.51
N GLU A 259 -30.88 -3.88 -6.24
CA GLU A 259 -29.81 -2.99 -5.76
C GLU A 259 -30.18 -2.20 -4.50
N ASP A 260 -31.46 -1.91 -4.28
CA ASP A 260 -32.04 -1.20 -3.15
C ASP A 260 -32.33 -2.09 -1.92
N LYS A 261 -32.43 -3.41 -2.11
CA LYS A 261 -32.81 -4.38 -1.07
C LYS A 261 -31.66 -5.25 -0.59
N ARG A 262 -30.60 -5.40 -1.40
CA ARG A 262 -29.49 -6.30 -1.10
C ARG A 262 -28.79 -5.95 0.22
N PHE A 263 -28.47 -6.97 1.00
CA PHE A 263 -27.62 -6.85 2.17
C PHE A 263 -26.17 -6.65 1.74
N VAL A 264 -25.49 -5.64 2.27
CA VAL A 264 -24.10 -5.30 1.93
C VAL A 264 -23.22 -5.37 3.17
N THR A 265 -22.06 -6.00 3.07
CA THR A 265 -21.10 -6.14 4.17
C THR A 265 -19.66 -6.17 3.66
N LEU A 266 -18.71 -5.79 4.52
CA LEU A 266 -17.28 -6.00 4.29
C LEU A 266 -16.77 -7.29 4.95
N ARG A 267 -17.64 -8.03 5.64
CA ARG A 267 -17.30 -9.28 6.30
C ARG A 267 -17.70 -10.45 5.40
N GLY A 268 -16.72 -11.05 4.73
CA GLY A 268 -16.92 -12.22 3.89
C GLY A 268 -17.48 -13.40 4.68
N GLN A 269 -18.61 -13.92 4.23
CA GLN A 269 -19.28 -15.14 4.72
C GLN A 269 -20.02 -15.77 3.54
N GLN A 270 -20.48 -17.02 3.71
CA GLN A 270 -21.24 -17.71 2.66
C GLN A 270 -22.69 -17.20 2.54
N TYR A 271 -23.31 -16.76 3.64
CA TYR A 271 -24.71 -16.37 3.70
C TYR A 271 -24.91 -15.08 4.50
N VAL A 272 -26.05 -14.42 4.31
CA VAL A 272 -26.46 -13.26 5.12
C VAL A 272 -26.52 -13.68 6.61
N PRO A 273 -25.97 -12.89 7.55
CA PRO A 273 -26.00 -13.25 8.97
C PRO A 273 -27.43 -13.50 9.47
N GLY A 274 -27.70 -14.73 9.92
CA GLY A 274 -29.02 -15.16 10.41
C GLY A 274 -29.95 -15.73 9.34
N ASP A 275 -29.57 -15.74 8.06
CA ASP A 275 -30.41 -16.25 6.96
C ASP A 275 -29.58 -17.06 5.93
N ARG A 276 -29.78 -18.39 5.92
CA ARG A 276 -29.06 -19.32 5.03
C ARG A 276 -29.66 -19.43 3.62
N ASN A 277 -30.81 -18.82 3.36
CA ASN A 277 -31.45 -18.85 2.03
C ASN A 277 -30.98 -17.71 1.12
N ARG A 278 -30.13 -16.82 1.66
CA ARG A 278 -29.58 -15.67 0.94
C ARG A 278 -28.06 -15.79 0.90
N ILE A 279 -27.52 -16.12 -0.27
CA ILE A 279 -26.09 -16.24 -0.49
C ILE A 279 -25.43 -14.85 -0.48
N LEU A 280 -24.20 -14.78 0.03
CA LEU A 280 -23.35 -13.60 -0.12
C LEU A 280 -22.30 -13.85 -1.19
N LEU A 281 -22.21 -12.91 -2.14
CA LEU A 281 -21.29 -12.97 -3.24
C LEU A 281 -20.38 -11.73 -3.25
N PRO A 282 -19.08 -11.90 -3.56
CA PRO A 282 -18.14 -10.79 -3.58
C PRO A 282 -18.38 -9.93 -4.83
N LEU A 283 -18.37 -8.61 -4.64
CA LEU A 283 -18.49 -7.62 -5.70
C LEU A 283 -17.13 -7.17 -6.22
N VAL A 284 -17.07 -7.00 -7.54
CA VAL A 284 -16.00 -6.35 -8.28
C VAL A 284 -16.59 -5.23 -9.13
N PHE A 285 -15.82 -4.18 -9.37
CA PHE A 285 -16.28 -2.98 -10.06
C PHE A 285 -15.48 -2.76 -11.35
N CYS A 286 -16.15 -2.38 -12.43
CA CYS A 286 -15.47 -1.94 -13.64
C CYS A 286 -14.56 -0.75 -13.32
N ARG A 287 -13.27 -0.83 -13.68
CA ARG A 287 -12.31 0.25 -13.42
C ARG A 287 -12.59 1.54 -14.19
N HIS A 288 -13.44 1.51 -15.21
CA HIS A 288 -13.76 2.68 -16.03
C HIS A 288 -15.01 3.42 -15.55
N CYS A 289 -16.09 2.71 -15.23
CA CYS A 289 -17.37 3.34 -14.86
C CYS A 289 -17.85 2.98 -13.44
N GLY A 290 -17.16 2.11 -12.72
CA GLY A 290 -17.59 1.67 -11.38
C GLY A 290 -18.75 0.68 -11.36
N GLN A 291 -19.25 0.19 -12.51
CA GLN A 291 -20.33 -0.79 -12.56
C GLN A 291 -20.01 -2.03 -11.70
N PRO A 292 -20.85 -2.41 -10.71
CA PRO A 292 -20.67 -3.62 -9.93
C PRO A 292 -21.01 -4.88 -10.74
N TYR A 293 -20.28 -5.96 -10.43
CA TYR A 293 -20.51 -7.32 -10.87
C TYR A 293 -20.28 -8.26 -9.69
N TYR A 294 -21.08 -9.33 -9.58
CA TYR A 294 -20.80 -10.40 -8.61
C TYR A 294 -19.76 -11.34 -9.19
N ARG A 295 -18.71 -11.65 -8.45
CA ARG A 295 -17.65 -12.58 -8.88
C ARG A 295 -17.98 -13.99 -8.39
N VAL A 296 -18.21 -14.89 -9.34
CA VAL A 296 -18.75 -16.23 -9.06
C VAL A 296 -17.99 -17.33 -9.79
N ASP A 297 -18.13 -18.53 -9.26
CA ASP A 297 -17.85 -19.81 -9.92
C ASP A 297 -19.18 -20.58 -10.06
N ARG A 298 -19.38 -21.27 -11.19
CA ARG A 298 -20.51 -22.18 -11.41
C ARG A 298 -20.04 -23.55 -11.89
N PRO A 299 -20.81 -24.63 -11.73
CA PRO A 299 -20.48 -25.92 -12.36
C PRO A 299 -20.37 -25.80 -13.88
N SER A 300 -19.35 -26.44 -14.48
CA SER A 300 -19.16 -26.52 -15.93
C SER A 300 -20.24 -27.38 -16.61
N HIS A 301 -20.40 -27.21 -17.93
CA HIS A 301 -21.19 -28.11 -18.80
C HIS A 301 -22.69 -28.23 -18.48
N GLY A 302 -23.37 -27.11 -18.22
CA GLY A 302 -24.84 -27.10 -18.11
C GLY A 302 -25.39 -27.97 -16.97
N GLN A 303 -24.54 -28.40 -16.04
CA GLN A 303 -24.97 -29.09 -14.85
C GLN A 303 -25.62 -28.07 -13.91
N PRO A 304 -26.86 -28.31 -13.46
CA PRO A 304 -27.51 -27.42 -12.52
C PRO A 304 -26.76 -27.44 -11.19
N GLY A 305 -26.51 -26.27 -10.64
CA GLY A 305 -25.94 -26.08 -9.32
C GLY A 305 -25.87 -24.61 -8.95
N PRO A 306 -25.70 -24.29 -7.67
CA PRO A 306 -25.70 -22.92 -7.19
C PRO A 306 -24.47 -22.16 -7.70
N MET A 307 -24.63 -20.85 -7.86
CA MET A 307 -23.51 -19.92 -7.96
C MET A 307 -22.72 -19.95 -6.65
N LEU A 308 -21.40 -20.06 -6.74
CA LEU A 308 -20.50 -20.07 -5.59
C LEU A 308 -19.68 -18.79 -5.57
N SER A 309 -19.43 -18.27 -4.37
CA SER A 309 -18.53 -17.14 -4.17
C SER A 309 -17.10 -17.48 -4.57
N ARG A 310 -16.44 -16.58 -5.30
CA ARG A 310 -15.00 -16.68 -5.62
C ARG A 310 -14.25 -15.50 -5.01
N GLU A 311 -13.22 -15.76 -4.20
CA GLU A 311 -12.51 -14.72 -3.41
C GLU A 311 -11.31 -14.08 -4.12
N ASP A 312 -10.70 -14.74 -5.08
CA ASP A 312 -9.55 -14.19 -5.81
C ASP A 312 -9.84 -14.00 -7.32
N PHE A 313 -8.91 -13.33 -8.00
CA PHE A 313 -8.91 -13.24 -9.47
C PHE A 313 -8.23 -14.44 -10.13
N SER A 314 -7.81 -15.44 -9.35
CA SER A 314 -7.22 -16.64 -9.91
C SER A 314 -8.28 -17.42 -10.67
N ARG A 315 -7.82 -18.20 -11.65
CA ARG A 315 -8.69 -19.11 -12.37
C ARG A 315 -8.67 -20.42 -11.60
N THR A 316 -9.83 -20.88 -11.17
CA THR A 316 -9.97 -22.26 -10.71
C THR A 316 -9.64 -23.16 -11.89
N VAL A 317 -8.50 -23.86 -11.83
CA VAL A 317 -8.07 -24.80 -12.87
C VAL A 317 -8.70 -26.15 -12.54
N SER A 318 -10.02 -26.26 -12.75
CA SER A 318 -10.72 -27.53 -12.69
C SER A 318 -11.68 -27.63 -13.87
N ASP A 319 -11.75 -28.80 -14.49
CA ASP A 319 -12.59 -29.01 -15.68
C ASP A 319 -14.10 -28.88 -15.36
N ASN A 320 -14.45 -28.97 -14.08
CA ASN A 320 -15.83 -28.97 -13.58
C ASN A 320 -16.33 -27.60 -13.09
N VAL A 321 -15.51 -26.54 -13.15
CA VAL A 321 -15.91 -25.21 -12.69
C VAL A 321 -15.65 -24.17 -13.77
N GLU A 322 -16.65 -23.31 -14.00
CA GLU A 322 -16.56 -22.15 -14.86
C GLU A 322 -16.60 -20.86 -14.05
N SER A 323 -15.48 -20.13 -14.07
CA SER A 323 -15.38 -18.82 -13.44
C SER A 323 -15.98 -17.72 -14.31
N GLY A 324 -16.66 -16.78 -13.68
CA GLY A 324 -17.25 -15.63 -14.36
C GLY A 324 -17.70 -14.51 -13.43
N TYR A 325 -18.63 -13.73 -13.96
CA TYR A 325 -19.18 -12.53 -13.33
C TYR A 325 -20.68 -12.45 -13.61
N LEU A 326 -21.49 -12.10 -12.61
CA LEU A 326 -22.91 -11.79 -12.82
C LEU A 326 -23.09 -10.28 -12.92
N TYR A 327 -23.77 -9.85 -13.98
CA TYR A 327 -24.23 -8.50 -14.17
C TYR A 327 -25.71 -8.40 -13.77
N LEU A 328 -25.99 -7.46 -12.87
CA LEU A 328 -27.33 -7.09 -12.44
C LEU A 328 -27.40 -5.56 -12.44
N SER A 329 -28.42 -5.01 -13.08
CA SER A 329 -28.69 -3.57 -13.10
C SER A 329 -30.19 -3.35 -13.28
N SER A 330 -30.79 -2.62 -12.34
CA SER A 330 -32.20 -2.21 -12.43
C SER A 330 -32.42 -1.15 -13.52
N ALA A 331 -31.45 -0.27 -13.73
CA ALA A 331 -31.52 0.82 -14.69
C ALA A 331 -31.25 0.37 -16.14
N ASN A 332 -30.27 -0.52 -16.35
CA ASN A 332 -29.78 -0.91 -17.66
C ASN A 332 -29.66 -2.44 -17.82
N PRO A 333 -30.74 -3.21 -17.64
CA PRO A 333 -30.67 -4.66 -17.72
C PRO A 333 -30.07 -5.14 -19.06
N TRP A 334 -29.48 -6.32 -19.05
CA TRP A 334 -29.04 -6.94 -20.31
C TRP A 334 -30.28 -7.35 -21.11
N PRO A 335 -30.41 -6.97 -22.39
CA PRO A 335 -31.65 -7.20 -23.15
C PRO A 335 -31.99 -8.67 -23.30
N GLU A 336 -33.27 -9.03 -23.20
CA GLU A 336 -33.76 -10.37 -23.54
C GLU A 336 -33.74 -10.63 -25.04
N ASP A 337 -34.01 -9.60 -25.83
CA ASP A 337 -33.97 -9.69 -27.29
C ASP A 337 -32.53 -9.77 -27.79
N ILE A 338 -32.23 -10.86 -28.51
CA ILE A 338 -30.92 -11.15 -29.09
C ILE A 338 -30.57 -10.11 -30.17
N ASP A 339 -31.56 -9.55 -30.87
CA ASP A 339 -31.32 -8.56 -31.92
C ASP A 339 -30.78 -7.24 -31.32
N GLU A 340 -31.15 -6.90 -30.09
CA GLU A 340 -30.61 -5.74 -29.38
C GLU A 340 -29.15 -5.92 -28.93
N TRP A 341 -28.67 -7.16 -28.81
CA TRP A 341 -27.30 -7.42 -28.34
C TRP A 341 -26.25 -6.83 -29.27
N VAL A 342 -26.56 -6.74 -30.56
CA VAL A 342 -25.69 -6.12 -31.57
C VAL A 342 -25.33 -4.68 -31.21
N HIS A 343 -26.19 -3.96 -30.50
CA HIS A 343 -25.95 -2.59 -30.04
C HIS A 343 -25.24 -2.50 -28.68
N ARG A 344 -25.12 -3.62 -27.96
CA ARG A 344 -24.54 -3.71 -26.61
C ARG A 344 -23.14 -4.33 -26.59
N VAL A 345 -22.76 -5.10 -27.60
CA VAL A 345 -21.44 -5.75 -27.70
C VAL A 345 -20.38 -4.83 -28.33
N PRO A 346 -19.07 -5.12 -28.13
CA PRO A 346 -18.00 -4.39 -28.80
C PRO A 346 -18.14 -4.39 -30.33
N GLU A 347 -17.86 -3.26 -30.97
CA GLU A 347 -17.99 -3.09 -32.43
C GLU A 347 -17.16 -4.11 -33.23
N ASP A 348 -15.98 -4.48 -32.71
CA ASP A 348 -15.11 -5.48 -33.34
C ASP A 348 -15.68 -6.92 -33.30
N TRP A 349 -16.79 -7.13 -32.59
CA TRP A 349 -17.53 -8.39 -32.57
C TRP A 349 -18.65 -8.45 -33.60
N ILE A 350 -19.00 -7.32 -34.22
CA ILE A 350 -20.06 -7.23 -35.21
C ILE A 350 -19.47 -7.50 -36.61
N GLU A 351 -20.24 -8.19 -37.45
CA GLU A 351 -20.02 -8.34 -38.89
C GLU A 351 -21.32 -8.10 -39.64
N PHE A 352 -21.24 -7.57 -40.86
CA PHE A 352 -22.42 -7.37 -41.69
C PHE A 352 -22.64 -8.59 -42.58
N ARG A 353 -23.78 -9.28 -42.40
CA ARG A 353 -24.19 -10.39 -43.25
C ARG A 353 -25.41 -9.95 -44.05
N ARG A 354 -25.30 -9.94 -45.39
CA ARG A 354 -26.39 -9.51 -46.29
C ARG A 354 -26.93 -8.10 -46.00
N GLY A 355 -26.08 -7.20 -45.48
CA GLY A 355 -26.45 -5.82 -45.14
C GLY A 355 -26.95 -5.62 -43.71
N GLU A 356 -27.22 -6.69 -42.95
CA GLU A 356 -27.66 -6.61 -41.55
C GLU A 356 -26.49 -6.86 -40.59
N PRO A 357 -26.39 -6.09 -39.49
CA PRO A 357 -25.35 -6.29 -38.49
C PRO A 357 -25.64 -7.53 -37.65
N ALA A 358 -24.64 -8.40 -37.50
CA ALA A 358 -24.75 -9.65 -36.76
C ALA A 358 -23.50 -9.89 -35.89
N ILE A 359 -23.66 -10.57 -34.75
CA ILE A 359 -22.53 -10.92 -33.89
C ILE A 359 -21.73 -12.07 -34.53
N LYS A 360 -20.41 -11.92 -34.59
CA LYS A 360 -19.47 -12.95 -35.06
C LYS A 360 -19.66 -14.25 -34.27
N ARG A 361 -19.53 -15.39 -34.96
CA ARG A 361 -19.56 -16.71 -34.31
C ARG A 361 -18.41 -16.83 -33.30
N ASN A 362 -18.63 -17.61 -32.23
CA ASN A 362 -17.66 -17.92 -31.17
C ASN A 362 -17.22 -16.71 -30.33
N LYS A 363 -18.02 -15.64 -30.28
CA LYS A 363 -17.82 -14.54 -29.34
C LYS A 363 -18.45 -14.89 -27.99
N PRO A 364 -17.77 -14.62 -26.86
CA PRO A 364 -18.29 -14.91 -25.52
C PRO A 364 -19.31 -13.84 -25.13
N VAL A 365 -20.50 -13.91 -25.74
CA VAL A 365 -21.65 -13.09 -25.37
C VAL A 365 -22.17 -13.51 -23.99
N PRO A 366 -22.77 -12.60 -23.21
CA PRO A 366 -23.34 -12.94 -21.90
C PRO A 366 -24.48 -13.96 -22.01
N GLU A 367 -24.63 -14.82 -20.99
CA GLU A 367 -25.74 -15.76 -20.86
C GLU A 367 -26.79 -15.22 -19.90
N LEU A 368 -28.03 -15.08 -20.35
CA LEU A 368 -29.14 -14.69 -19.48
C LEU A 368 -29.61 -15.87 -18.61
N MET A 369 -29.87 -15.58 -17.35
CA MET A 369 -30.28 -16.56 -16.35
C MET A 369 -31.26 -15.93 -15.36
N MET A 370 -32.13 -16.77 -14.77
CA MET A 370 -33.01 -16.38 -13.66
C MET A 370 -32.51 -17.07 -12.39
N LEU A 371 -32.11 -16.30 -11.38
CA LEU A 371 -31.51 -16.82 -10.14
C LEU A 371 -32.30 -16.41 -8.90
N GLY A 372 -32.52 -17.36 -7.99
CA GLY A 372 -33.06 -17.12 -6.67
C GLY A 372 -32.01 -16.52 -5.72
N THR A 373 -32.44 -16.07 -4.53
CA THR A 373 -31.53 -15.48 -3.52
C THR A 373 -30.49 -16.45 -2.97
N ASN A 374 -30.70 -17.75 -3.16
CA ASN A 374 -29.77 -18.82 -2.79
C ASN A 374 -28.67 -19.05 -3.85
N GLY A 375 -28.75 -18.38 -5.00
CA GLY A 375 -27.83 -18.53 -6.13
C GLY A 375 -28.14 -19.70 -7.06
N GLU A 376 -29.27 -20.40 -6.87
CA GLU A 376 -29.74 -21.46 -7.77
C GLU A 376 -30.63 -20.90 -8.88
N ASN A 377 -30.81 -21.67 -9.96
CA ASN A 377 -31.75 -21.30 -11.02
C ASN A 377 -33.18 -21.33 -10.48
N ASP A 378 -33.87 -20.20 -10.61
CA ASP A 378 -35.26 -20.02 -10.17
C ASP A 378 -36.01 -19.23 -11.24
N PRO A 379 -37.03 -19.80 -11.92
CA PRO A 379 -37.82 -19.10 -12.93
C PRO A 379 -38.46 -17.80 -12.44
N ASP A 380 -38.80 -17.72 -11.15
CA ASP A 380 -39.40 -16.54 -10.51
C ASP A 380 -38.34 -15.64 -9.86
N GLY A 381 -37.05 -15.95 -10.08
CA GLY A 381 -35.90 -15.24 -9.54
C GLY A 381 -35.55 -13.95 -10.29
N LEU A 382 -34.34 -13.46 -10.04
CA LEU A 382 -33.79 -12.25 -10.66
C LEU A 382 -33.13 -12.57 -11.98
N GLN A 383 -33.46 -11.77 -13.00
CA GLN A 383 -32.75 -11.80 -14.28
C GLN A 383 -31.34 -11.23 -14.12
N VAL A 384 -30.34 -12.06 -14.43
CA VAL A 384 -28.93 -11.68 -14.44
C VAL A 384 -28.26 -12.13 -15.73
N ALA A 385 -27.18 -11.45 -16.12
CA ALA A 385 -26.33 -11.87 -17.22
C ALA A 385 -25.00 -12.41 -16.71
N PHE A 386 -24.69 -13.68 -17.01
CA PHE A 386 -23.41 -14.30 -16.70
C PHE A 386 -22.39 -14.02 -17.80
N VAL A 387 -21.21 -13.53 -17.40
CA VAL A 387 -20.09 -13.20 -18.27
C VAL A 387 -18.91 -14.09 -17.90
N LYS A 388 -18.48 -14.94 -18.84
CA LYS A 388 -17.36 -15.86 -18.64
C LYS A 388 -16.03 -15.12 -18.46
N ALA A 389 -15.22 -15.56 -17.49
CA ALA A 389 -13.85 -15.09 -17.34
C ALA A 389 -12.94 -15.65 -18.44
N PRO A 390 -11.96 -14.88 -18.95
CA PRO A 390 -11.58 -13.54 -18.50
C PRO A 390 -12.52 -12.45 -19.02
N PHE A 391 -12.77 -11.45 -18.19
CA PHE A 391 -13.64 -10.30 -18.48
C PHE A 391 -13.24 -9.60 -19.79
N LYS A 392 -14.18 -9.49 -20.74
CA LYS A 392 -13.90 -8.98 -22.09
C LYS A 392 -14.41 -7.58 -22.35
N PHE A 393 -15.51 -7.16 -21.74
CA PHE A 393 -16.05 -5.81 -21.89
C PHE A 393 -17.03 -5.50 -20.76
N CYS A 394 -17.32 -4.22 -20.54
CA CYS A 394 -18.32 -3.79 -19.56
C CYS A 394 -19.73 -3.83 -20.19
N LEU A 395 -20.68 -4.48 -19.51
CA LEU A 395 -22.08 -4.62 -19.95
C LEU A 395 -22.92 -3.36 -19.72
N ASN A 396 -22.40 -2.39 -18.95
CA ASN A 396 -23.03 -1.08 -18.80
C ASN A 396 -22.95 -0.32 -20.16
N PRO A 397 -24.09 0.03 -20.77
CA PRO A 397 -24.15 0.64 -22.10
C PRO A 397 -23.48 2.00 -22.19
N ASP A 398 -23.33 2.71 -21.07
CA ASP A 398 -22.69 4.03 -21.00
C ASP A 398 -21.15 3.93 -20.91
N CYS A 399 -20.61 2.75 -20.61
CA CYS A 399 -19.16 2.55 -20.42
C CYS A 399 -18.45 2.11 -21.70
N ARG A 400 -19.01 1.10 -22.38
CA ARG A 400 -18.51 0.53 -23.67
C ARG A 400 -17.04 0.10 -23.71
N VAL A 401 -16.34 0.03 -22.58
CA VAL A 401 -14.95 -0.42 -22.55
C VAL A 401 -14.85 -1.89 -22.94
N ALA A 402 -13.90 -2.22 -23.83
CA ALA A 402 -13.60 -3.57 -24.27
C ALA A 402 -12.09 -3.87 -24.16
N TYR A 403 -11.77 -5.13 -23.87
CA TYR A 403 -10.41 -5.60 -23.60
C TYR A 403 -9.97 -6.64 -24.64
N ASN A 404 -8.66 -6.64 -24.92
CA ASN A 404 -8.08 -7.55 -25.91
C ASN A 404 -8.23 -9.02 -25.47
N ALA A 405 -8.55 -9.90 -26.40
CA ALA A 405 -8.68 -11.33 -26.15
C ALA A 405 -7.43 -11.96 -25.50
N ARG A 406 -6.23 -11.42 -25.79
CA ARG A 406 -4.94 -11.87 -25.24
C ARG A 406 -4.72 -11.53 -23.77
N GLN A 407 -5.50 -10.61 -23.19
CA GLN A 407 -5.41 -10.28 -21.77
C GLN A 407 -6.17 -11.30 -20.92
N SER A 408 -5.42 -12.21 -20.29
CA SER A 408 -5.93 -13.28 -19.45
C SER A 408 -6.22 -12.85 -18.01
N SER A 409 -5.52 -11.84 -17.49
CA SER A 409 -5.74 -11.32 -16.14
C SER A 409 -6.86 -10.29 -16.13
N ASP A 410 -7.73 -10.37 -15.11
CA ASP A 410 -8.84 -9.44 -14.90
C ASP A 410 -8.53 -8.36 -13.86
N LEU A 411 -7.39 -8.45 -13.16
CA LEU A 411 -6.96 -7.47 -12.15
C LEU A 411 -6.84 -6.05 -12.72
N GLY A 412 -6.43 -5.93 -13.99
CA GLY A 412 -6.33 -4.67 -14.72
C GLY A 412 -7.66 -4.12 -15.24
N LYS A 413 -8.75 -4.88 -15.13
CA LYS A 413 -10.07 -4.57 -15.74
C LYS A 413 -11.12 -4.29 -14.67
N LEU A 414 -11.03 -5.03 -13.57
CA LEU A 414 -11.96 -4.99 -12.45
C LEU A 414 -11.21 -4.64 -11.16
N ALA A 415 -11.86 -3.92 -10.26
CA ALA A 415 -11.35 -3.54 -8.94
C ALA A 415 -12.24 -4.10 -7.83
N THR A 416 -11.66 -4.45 -6.69
CA THR A 416 -12.39 -4.58 -5.42
C THR A 416 -12.14 -3.35 -4.55
N ILE A 417 -12.92 -3.17 -3.49
CA ILE A 417 -12.52 -2.25 -2.43
C ILE A 417 -11.28 -2.84 -1.75
N GLY A 418 -10.26 -2.00 -1.58
CA GLY A 418 -9.00 -2.41 -0.98
C GLY A 418 -8.13 -3.29 -1.86
N VAL A 419 -8.08 -3.14 -3.19
CA VAL A 419 -7.03 -3.81 -4.03
C VAL A 419 -5.62 -3.29 -3.72
N ASP A 420 -5.50 -2.17 -3.01
CA ASP A 420 -4.22 -1.51 -2.75
C ASP A 420 -3.26 -2.44 -1.99
N GLY A 421 -2.02 -2.50 -2.46
CA GLY A 421 -0.97 -3.22 -1.76
C GLY A 421 -0.72 -2.59 -0.39
N ARG A 422 -0.29 -3.41 0.58
CA ARG A 422 0.09 -2.94 1.92
C ARG A 422 0.99 -1.71 1.86
N SER A 423 1.96 -1.69 0.95
CA SER A 423 2.90 -0.58 0.82
C SER A 423 2.27 0.74 0.38
N THR A 424 1.32 0.69 -0.56
CA THR A 424 0.57 1.88 -0.98
C THR A 424 -0.26 2.41 0.18
N ALA A 425 -0.97 1.53 0.91
CA ALA A 425 -1.76 1.93 2.07
C ALA A 425 -0.90 2.58 3.17
N THR A 426 0.22 1.95 3.55
CA THR A 426 1.18 2.51 4.52
C THR A 426 1.70 3.87 4.06
N THR A 427 2.03 4.01 2.77
CA THR A 427 2.56 5.25 2.20
C THR A 427 1.54 6.38 2.28
N ILE A 428 0.30 6.14 1.87
CA ILE A 428 -0.78 7.14 1.91
C ILE A 428 -1.12 7.54 3.34
N LEU A 429 -1.21 6.57 4.27
CA LEU A 429 -1.44 6.85 5.69
C LEU A 429 -0.31 7.69 6.29
N ALA A 430 0.94 7.32 6.03
CA ALA A 430 2.10 8.06 6.51
C ALA A 430 2.14 9.49 5.93
N LEU A 431 1.94 9.64 4.61
CA LEU A 431 1.91 10.95 3.96
C LEU A 431 0.77 11.83 4.49
N SER A 432 -0.44 11.29 4.56
CA SER A 432 -1.61 12.01 5.08
C SER A 432 -1.37 12.47 6.52
N THR A 433 -0.79 11.60 7.36
CA THR A 433 -0.47 11.91 8.75
C THR A 433 0.57 13.03 8.84
N ILE A 434 1.68 12.93 8.10
CA ILE A 434 2.74 13.95 8.09
C ILE A 434 2.20 15.29 7.57
N LEU A 435 1.42 15.28 6.49
CA LEU A 435 0.85 16.50 5.92
C LEU A 435 -0.11 17.18 6.89
N LYS A 436 -0.95 16.41 7.61
CA LYS A 436 -1.85 16.94 8.64
C LYS A 436 -1.09 17.48 9.84
N LEU A 437 -0.09 16.75 10.34
CA LEU A 437 0.78 17.21 11.43
C LEU A 437 1.48 18.53 11.08
N ARG A 438 1.95 18.70 9.83
CA ARG A 438 2.65 19.92 9.40
C ARG A 438 1.77 21.17 9.49
N VAL A 439 0.51 21.07 9.05
CA VAL A 439 -0.42 22.21 9.01
C VAL A 439 -1.13 22.46 10.35
N ASP A 440 -0.99 21.56 11.32
CA ASP A 440 -1.60 21.71 12.64
C ASP A 440 -0.83 22.74 13.49
N GLU A 441 -1.47 23.85 13.84
CA GLU A 441 -0.86 24.92 14.64
C GLU A 441 -0.92 24.64 16.16
N SER A 442 -1.72 23.66 16.60
CA SER A 442 -1.85 23.29 18.02
C SER A 442 -0.68 22.45 18.53
N LEU A 443 0.13 21.88 17.62
CA LEU A 443 1.26 21.03 17.95
C LEU A 443 2.58 21.79 17.85
N GLU A 444 3.43 21.61 18.86
CA GLU A 444 4.81 22.05 18.83
C GLU A 444 5.59 21.42 17.66
N PRO A 445 6.55 22.11 17.02
CA PRO A 445 7.32 21.59 15.90
C PRO A 445 7.97 20.23 16.16
N ASP A 446 8.42 20.00 17.39
CA ASP A 446 9.06 18.76 17.80
C ASP A 446 8.12 17.56 17.93
N ALA A 447 6.81 17.80 18.08
CA ALA A 447 5.79 16.76 18.14
C ALA A 447 5.32 16.30 16.74
N LYS A 448 5.64 17.05 15.67
CA LYS A 448 5.20 16.78 14.29
C LYS A 448 6.03 15.70 13.61
N LYS A 449 6.13 14.53 14.24
CA LYS A 449 6.98 13.40 13.81
C LYS A 449 6.13 12.13 13.67
N LEU A 450 6.47 11.30 12.67
CA LEU A 450 5.90 9.97 12.50
C LEU A 450 7.04 8.96 12.59
N LEU A 451 6.90 7.99 13.49
CA LEU A 451 7.84 6.89 13.65
C LEU A 451 7.10 5.58 13.32
N SER A 452 7.63 4.83 12.37
CA SER A 452 7.08 3.54 11.96
C SER A 452 7.98 2.42 12.47
N PHE A 453 7.40 1.49 13.22
CA PHE A 453 8.06 0.26 13.66
C PHE A 453 7.52 -0.92 12.88
N THR A 454 8.41 -1.87 12.58
CA THR A 454 8.05 -3.16 12.00
C THR A 454 8.93 -4.23 12.63
N ASP A 455 8.34 -5.40 12.87
CA ASP A 455 9.00 -6.57 13.41
C ASP A 455 9.87 -7.28 12.37
N ASN A 456 9.78 -6.89 11.09
CA ASN A 456 10.52 -7.48 9.99
C ASN A 456 11.40 -6.45 9.28
N ARG A 457 12.73 -6.65 9.35
CA ARG A 457 13.72 -5.78 8.70
C ARG A 457 13.56 -5.71 7.17
N GLN A 458 13.20 -6.82 6.51
CA GLN A 458 12.99 -6.84 5.06
C GLN A 458 11.75 -6.04 4.67
N ASP A 459 10.67 -6.18 5.45
CA ASP A 459 9.47 -5.37 5.26
C ASP A 459 9.78 -3.89 5.49
N ALA A 460 10.54 -3.53 6.53
CA ALA A 460 11.00 -2.16 6.77
C ALA A 460 11.67 -1.54 5.54
N SER A 461 12.64 -2.27 4.97
CA SER A 461 13.39 -1.84 3.80
C SER A 461 12.48 -1.70 2.57
N LEU A 462 11.55 -2.62 2.37
CA LEU A 462 10.59 -2.59 1.26
C LEU A 462 9.62 -1.41 1.39
N GLN A 463 9.09 -1.16 2.60
CA GLN A 463 8.19 -0.04 2.86
C GLN A 463 8.88 1.31 2.68
N ALA A 464 10.12 1.44 3.18
CA ALA A 464 10.91 2.65 3.02
C ALA A 464 11.24 2.94 1.56
N GLY A 465 11.69 1.93 0.80
CA GLY A 465 11.94 2.06 -0.64
C GLY A 465 10.68 2.46 -1.40
N HIS A 466 9.57 1.76 -1.18
CA HIS A 466 8.29 2.11 -1.80
C HIS A 466 7.83 3.54 -1.46
N PHE A 467 7.98 3.97 -0.20
CA PHE A 467 7.62 5.33 0.22
C PHE A 467 8.45 6.38 -0.52
N ASN A 468 9.78 6.19 -0.58
CA ASN A 468 10.70 7.11 -1.25
C ASN A 468 10.39 7.20 -2.74
N ASP A 469 10.26 6.06 -3.43
CA ASP A 469 9.90 6.01 -4.86
C ASP A 469 8.57 6.72 -5.12
N PHE A 470 7.57 6.50 -4.27
CA PHE A 470 6.25 7.11 -4.41
C PHE A 470 6.30 8.63 -4.25
N VAL A 471 7.05 9.12 -3.25
CA VAL A 471 7.23 10.56 -3.02
C VAL A 471 8.02 11.20 -4.16
N GLU A 472 9.07 10.55 -4.66
CA GLU A 472 9.88 11.04 -5.78
C GLU A 472 9.04 11.17 -7.06
N VAL A 473 8.34 10.10 -7.45
CA VAL A 473 7.44 10.12 -8.61
C VAL A 473 6.34 11.17 -8.44
N GLY A 474 5.73 11.25 -7.25
CA GLY A 474 4.74 12.26 -6.92
C GLY A 474 5.27 13.69 -7.03
N LEU A 475 6.50 13.92 -6.57
CA LEU A 475 7.18 15.21 -6.62
C LEU A 475 7.40 15.64 -8.08
N ILE A 476 8.00 14.79 -8.91
CA ILE A 476 8.30 15.08 -10.32
C ILE A 476 7.01 15.34 -11.11
N ARG A 477 5.99 14.48 -10.94
CA ARG A 477 4.68 14.66 -11.58
C ARG A 477 4.00 15.96 -11.10
N SER A 478 4.12 16.32 -9.82
CA SER A 478 3.59 17.59 -9.32
C SER A 478 4.30 18.80 -9.94
N GLY A 479 5.61 18.70 -10.17
CA GLY A 479 6.40 19.71 -10.88
C GLY A 479 5.92 19.92 -12.31
N LEU A 480 5.75 18.82 -13.06
CA LEU A 480 5.19 18.84 -14.42
C LEU A 480 3.78 19.43 -14.45
N TYR A 481 2.89 18.96 -13.60
CA TYR A 481 1.52 19.48 -13.51
C TYR A 481 1.49 20.98 -13.21
N ARG A 482 2.27 21.45 -12.22
CA ARG A 482 2.36 22.88 -11.88
C ARG A 482 2.95 23.71 -13.02
N ALA A 483 3.95 23.19 -13.72
CA ALA A 483 4.55 23.85 -14.87
C ALA A 483 3.51 24.05 -15.99
N MET A 484 2.72 23.01 -16.29
CA MET A 484 1.65 23.07 -17.28
C MET A 484 0.52 24.03 -16.87
N VAL A 485 0.03 23.94 -15.62
CA VAL A 485 -1.05 24.80 -15.12
C VAL A 485 -0.66 26.29 -15.20
N ARG A 486 0.61 26.63 -14.96
CA ARG A 486 1.10 28.01 -15.07
C ARG A 486 1.09 28.54 -16.50
N LEU A 487 1.25 27.66 -17.51
CA LEU A 487 1.31 28.04 -18.93
C LEU A 487 -0.05 27.92 -19.64
N GLY A 488 -0.98 27.15 -19.07
CA GLY A 488 -2.33 26.99 -19.60
C GLY A 488 -2.32 26.40 -21.01
N GLU A 489 -3.14 26.95 -21.90
CA GLU A 489 -3.32 26.48 -23.29
C GLU A 489 -2.07 26.60 -24.17
N VAL A 490 -1.08 27.41 -23.78
CA VAL A 490 0.20 27.51 -24.51
C VAL A 490 0.94 26.17 -24.49
N GLY A 491 0.76 25.39 -23.43
CA GLY A 491 1.42 24.11 -23.24
C GLY A 491 2.93 24.23 -22.98
N LEU A 492 3.61 23.09 -23.03
CA LEU A 492 5.06 22.97 -22.86
C LEU A 492 5.66 22.30 -24.08
N ARG A 493 6.70 22.91 -24.65
CA ARG A 493 7.51 22.27 -25.69
C ARG A 493 8.59 21.38 -25.06
N TYR A 494 9.01 20.35 -25.80
CA TYR A 494 9.99 19.38 -25.31
C TYR A 494 11.35 20.03 -24.98
N ASP A 495 11.75 21.07 -25.71
CA ASP A 495 13.04 21.76 -25.55
C ASP A 495 13.11 22.67 -24.32
N GLU A 496 11.97 23.08 -23.77
CA GLU A 496 11.88 23.92 -22.56
C GLU A 496 11.34 23.15 -21.33
N LEU A 497 10.85 21.92 -21.55
CA LEU A 497 10.16 21.07 -20.58
C LEU A 497 10.87 21.02 -19.22
N VAL A 498 12.13 20.61 -19.23
CA VAL A 498 12.90 20.35 -18.00
C VAL A 498 13.13 21.64 -17.22
N HIS A 499 13.36 22.76 -17.90
CA HIS A 499 13.59 24.05 -17.26
C HIS A 499 12.33 24.55 -16.54
N HIS A 500 11.17 24.39 -17.19
CA HIS A 500 9.89 24.74 -16.56
C HIS A 500 9.56 23.83 -15.37
N VAL A 501 9.85 22.53 -15.46
CA VAL A 501 9.66 21.59 -14.35
C VAL A 501 10.57 21.92 -13.17
N GLU A 502 11.87 22.14 -13.40
CA GLU A 502 12.81 22.53 -12.34
C GLU A 502 12.33 23.81 -11.62
N ARG A 503 11.92 24.83 -12.38
CA ARG A 503 11.39 26.10 -11.83
C ARG A 503 10.05 25.92 -11.11
N ALA A 504 9.24 24.95 -11.49
CA ALA A 504 7.98 24.64 -10.82
C ALA A 504 8.17 23.86 -9.52
N LEU A 505 9.20 23.02 -9.45
CA LEU A 505 9.61 22.30 -8.25
C LEU A 505 10.21 23.24 -7.20
N ASP A 506 11.02 24.21 -7.64
CA ASP A 506 11.65 25.23 -6.79
C ASP A 506 12.39 24.62 -5.58
N LEU A 507 13.16 23.55 -5.83
CA LEU A 507 13.84 22.81 -4.77
C LEU A 507 14.97 23.65 -4.16
N PRO A 508 15.02 23.79 -2.81
CA PRO A 508 16.19 24.30 -2.12
C PRO A 508 17.44 23.45 -2.39
N SER A 509 18.62 24.08 -2.42
CA SER A 509 19.90 23.40 -2.71
C SER A 509 20.16 22.20 -1.80
N TYR A 510 19.81 22.29 -0.52
CA TYR A 510 20.03 21.21 0.44
C TYR A 510 19.25 19.92 0.14
N LEU A 511 18.24 19.95 -0.74
CA LEU A 511 17.45 18.78 -1.13
C LEU A 511 18.03 18.04 -2.35
N PHE A 512 18.93 18.65 -3.12
CA PHE A 512 19.47 18.02 -4.33
C PHE A 512 20.98 18.08 -4.46
N ALA A 513 21.65 19.10 -3.91
CA ALA A 513 23.10 19.24 -3.96
C ALA A 513 23.76 18.42 -2.85
N ASN A 514 24.89 17.79 -3.17
CA ASN A 514 25.72 17.12 -2.15
C ASN A 514 26.37 18.11 -1.16
N ASP A 515 26.69 19.31 -1.63
CA ASP A 515 27.08 20.46 -0.83
C ASP A 515 26.00 21.56 -0.97
N PRO A 516 25.18 21.80 0.08
CA PRO A 516 24.12 22.81 0.06
C PRO A 516 24.60 24.25 -0.09
N ASP A 517 25.86 24.52 0.25
CA ASP A 517 26.44 25.86 0.32
C ASP A 517 27.08 26.31 -1.00
N LEU A 518 27.03 25.47 -2.05
CA LEU A 518 27.51 25.83 -3.38
C LEU A 518 26.89 27.14 -3.90
N ARG A 519 27.73 27.93 -4.58
CA ARG A 519 27.37 29.23 -5.18
C ARG A 519 27.92 29.35 -6.59
N GLY A 520 27.35 30.28 -7.36
CA GLY A 520 27.86 30.67 -8.67
C GLY A 520 27.93 29.50 -9.67
N PRO A 521 29.04 29.36 -10.43
CA PRO A 521 29.17 28.33 -11.47
C PRO A 521 29.02 26.89 -10.96
N ALA A 522 29.50 26.60 -9.74
CA ALA A 522 29.41 25.25 -9.19
C ALA A 522 27.96 24.82 -8.94
N LEU A 523 27.13 25.74 -8.43
CA LEU A 523 25.69 25.51 -8.25
C LEU A 523 24.98 25.31 -9.59
N GLU A 524 25.35 26.07 -10.63
CA GLU A 524 24.72 25.93 -11.94
C GLU A 524 25.07 24.60 -12.61
N GLU A 525 26.31 24.10 -12.46
CA GLU A 525 26.66 22.75 -12.92
C GLU A 525 25.92 21.66 -12.13
N THR A 526 25.69 21.85 -10.83
CA THR A 526 24.85 20.95 -10.02
C THR A 526 23.39 20.99 -10.47
N ARG A 527 22.84 22.17 -10.78
CA ARG A 527 21.50 22.28 -11.39
C ARG A 527 21.43 21.62 -12.76
N ARG A 528 22.48 21.73 -13.58
CA ARG A 528 22.55 21.01 -14.86
C ARG A 528 22.50 19.50 -14.65
N ALA A 529 23.21 18.96 -13.66
CA ALA A 529 23.12 17.54 -13.32
C ALA A 529 21.69 17.16 -12.88
N LEU A 530 21.03 17.98 -12.05
CA LEU A 530 19.63 17.78 -11.66
C LEU A 530 18.70 17.80 -12.87
N ARG A 531 18.86 18.76 -13.80
CA ARG A 531 18.07 18.82 -15.04
C ARG A 531 18.21 17.55 -15.86
N SER A 532 19.41 16.99 -16.00
CA SER A 532 19.60 15.72 -16.72
C SER A 532 18.86 14.56 -16.07
N MET A 533 18.85 14.48 -14.73
CA MET A 533 18.07 13.49 -13.99
C MET A 533 16.55 13.71 -14.14
N LEU A 534 16.08 14.96 -14.03
CA LEU A 534 14.68 15.30 -14.26
C LEU A 534 14.23 14.95 -15.69
N ALA A 535 15.07 15.22 -16.69
CA ALA A 535 14.82 14.83 -18.08
C ALA A 535 14.59 13.32 -18.17
N TYR A 536 15.53 12.53 -17.66
CA TYR A 536 15.41 11.08 -17.63
C TYR A 536 14.09 10.62 -17.00
N TYR A 537 13.76 11.10 -15.80
CA TYR A 537 12.54 10.67 -15.12
C TYR A 537 11.25 11.11 -15.81
N LEU A 538 11.21 12.33 -16.37
CA LEU A 538 10.06 12.82 -17.13
C LEU A 538 9.81 11.98 -18.38
N TYR A 539 10.87 11.64 -19.12
CA TYR A 539 10.76 10.78 -20.31
C TYR A 539 10.45 9.33 -19.93
N ARG A 540 11.04 8.80 -18.86
CA ARG A 540 10.71 7.48 -18.32
C ARG A 540 9.22 7.37 -17.96
N ASP A 541 8.64 8.41 -17.37
CA ASP A 541 7.22 8.44 -16.97
C ASP A 541 6.25 8.44 -18.18
N LEU A 542 6.74 8.65 -19.40
CA LEU A 542 5.95 8.46 -20.63
C LEU A 542 5.64 7.00 -20.91
N GLU A 543 6.47 6.06 -20.42
CA GLU A 543 6.23 4.64 -20.60
C GLU A 543 4.88 4.29 -19.97
N ARG A 544 4.00 3.68 -20.76
CA ARG A 544 2.69 3.31 -20.25
C ARG A 544 2.84 2.21 -19.20
N GLY A 545 2.79 2.61 -17.93
CA GLY A 545 2.83 1.70 -16.79
C GLY A 545 1.69 0.68 -16.84
N TRP A 546 2.03 -0.59 -16.60
CA TRP A 546 1.05 -1.67 -16.39
C TRP A 546 0.45 -1.67 -14.98
N ARG A 547 1.09 -0.94 -14.05
CA ARG A 547 0.68 -0.83 -12.64
C ARG A 547 -0.51 0.11 -12.52
N VAL A 548 -1.68 -0.47 -12.29
CA VAL A 548 -2.95 0.26 -12.14
C VAL A 548 -2.95 1.20 -10.92
N THR A 549 -2.08 0.97 -9.95
CA THR A 549 -2.02 1.71 -8.68
C THR A 549 -1.19 3.00 -8.74
N SER A 550 -0.47 3.28 -9.84
CA SER A 550 0.28 4.53 -10.02
C SER A 550 0.25 4.99 -11.48
N PRO A 551 -0.93 5.37 -12.00
CA PRO A 551 -1.05 5.91 -13.36
C PRO A 551 -0.26 7.22 -13.50
N ASN A 552 0.34 7.43 -14.68
CA ASN A 552 0.97 8.71 -15.01
C ASN A 552 -0.07 9.80 -15.29
N LEU A 553 0.38 11.06 -15.44
CA LEU A 553 -0.55 12.20 -15.64
C LEU A 553 -1.40 12.07 -16.89
N GLU A 554 -0.87 11.46 -17.96
CA GLU A 554 -1.63 11.21 -19.19
C GLU A 554 -2.75 10.21 -18.95
N GLN A 555 -2.49 9.13 -18.22
CA GLN A 555 -3.50 8.12 -17.85
C GLN A 555 -4.59 8.70 -16.93
N CYS A 556 -4.25 9.71 -16.13
CA CYS A 556 -5.20 10.46 -15.30
C CYS A 556 -6.00 11.52 -16.08
N GLY A 557 -5.72 11.75 -17.36
CA GLY A 557 -6.34 12.83 -18.14
C GLY A 557 -5.89 14.23 -17.72
N LEU A 558 -4.75 14.35 -17.03
CA LEU A 558 -4.16 15.61 -16.58
C LEU A 558 -3.08 16.15 -17.52
N LEU A 559 -2.72 15.37 -18.54
CA LEU A 559 -1.70 15.68 -19.54
C LEU A 559 -2.16 15.17 -20.91
N GLU A 560 -2.08 16.04 -21.91
CA GLU A 560 -2.30 15.70 -23.32
C GLU A 560 -1.04 16.05 -24.13
N PHE A 561 -0.76 15.22 -25.14
CA PHE A 561 0.37 15.42 -26.05
C PHE A 561 -0.14 15.91 -27.41
N GLU A 562 0.42 17.02 -27.87
CA GLU A 562 0.25 17.51 -29.23
C GLU A 562 1.53 17.29 -30.05
N TYR A 563 1.35 16.98 -31.33
CA TYR A 563 2.44 16.76 -32.26
C TYR A 563 2.49 17.91 -33.26
N MET A 564 3.62 18.61 -33.30
CA MET A 564 3.80 19.76 -34.19
C MET A 564 3.61 19.37 -35.66
N ALA A 565 2.96 20.24 -36.43
CA ALA A 565 2.73 20.10 -37.87
C ALA A 565 1.95 18.83 -38.30
N ILE A 566 1.27 18.14 -37.37
CA ILE A 566 0.48 16.95 -37.73
C ILE A 566 -0.66 17.28 -38.70
N ASP A 567 -1.27 18.44 -38.55
CA ASP A 567 -2.33 18.94 -39.45
C ASP A 567 -1.77 19.25 -40.84
N ASP A 568 -0.58 19.86 -40.92
CA ASP A 568 0.09 20.20 -42.17
C ASP A 568 0.44 18.92 -42.94
N VAL A 569 1.07 17.94 -42.27
CA VAL A 569 1.44 16.65 -42.87
C VAL A 569 0.22 15.84 -43.31
N ALA A 570 -0.86 15.87 -42.52
CA ALA A 570 -2.07 15.14 -42.86
C ALA A 570 -2.81 15.76 -44.06
N SER A 571 -2.75 17.09 -44.21
CA SER A 571 -3.45 17.84 -45.25
C SER A 571 -2.67 17.95 -46.56
N ASP A 572 -1.34 17.83 -46.51
CA ASP A 572 -0.49 17.91 -47.69
C ASP A 572 -0.54 16.61 -48.50
N GLN A 573 -1.32 16.62 -49.58
CA GLN A 573 -1.50 15.46 -50.46
C GLN A 573 -0.19 15.04 -51.15
N SER A 574 0.72 15.99 -51.47
CA SER A 574 1.94 15.66 -52.21
C SER A 574 2.85 14.74 -51.40
N ILE A 575 2.92 14.92 -50.08
CA ILE A 575 3.69 14.05 -49.18
C ILE A 575 3.27 12.58 -49.32
N TRP A 576 1.97 12.32 -49.49
CA TRP A 576 1.44 10.95 -49.57
C TRP A 576 1.58 10.36 -50.97
N GLU A 577 1.45 11.18 -52.02
CA GLU A 577 1.58 10.74 -53.42
C GLU A 577 3.03 10.55 -53.84
N GLU A 578 3.92 11.51 -53.54
CA GLU A 578 5.34 11.47 -53.93
C GLU A 578 6.10 10.32 -53.26
N LYS A 579 5.71 9.97 -52.03
CA LYS A 579 6.36 8.90 -51.26
C LYS A 579 5.88 7.51 -51.63
N ASN A 580 5.04 7.39 -52.67
CA ASN A 580 4.46 6.12 -53.11
C ASN A 580 3.77 5.40 -51.93
N ALA A 581 3.08 6.17 -51.09
CA ALA A 581 2.39 5.63 -49.92
C ALA A 581 1.29 4.67 -50.37
N HIS A 582 0.95 3.72 -49.50
CA HIS A 582 -0.12 2.77 -49.78
C HIS A 582 -1.41 3.50 -50.20
N ALA A 583 -2.09 3.00 -51.23
CA ALA A 583 -3.27 3.64 -51.84
C ALA A 583 -4.35 4.04 -50.82
N ALA A 584 -4.50 3.23 -49.76
CA ALA A 584 -5.36 3.53 -48.61
C ALA A 584 -5.08 4.89 -47.94
N LEU A 585 -3.81 5.23 -47.74
CA LEU A 585 -3.41 6.50 -47.11
C LEU A 585 -3.58 7.66 -48.10
N VAL A 586 -3.32 7.42 -49.39
CA VAL A 586 -3.49 8.41 -50.46
C VAL A 586 -4.97 8.77 -50.66
N ALA A 587 -5.88 7.81 -50.55
CA ALA A 587 -7.33 8.04 -50.64
C ALA A 587 -7.95 8.61 -49.36
N ALA A 588 -7.29 8.45 -48.21
CA ALA A 588 -7.81 8.91 -46.92
C ALA A 588 -7.88 10.44 -46.83
N THR A 589 -8.92 10.93 -46.17
CA THR A 589 -9.10 12.34 -45.81
C THR A 589 -8.01 12.82 -44.83
N PRO A 590 -7.73 14.13 -44.76
CA PRO A 590 -6.79 14.69 -43.79
C PRO A 590 -7.11 14.32 -42.33
N LYS A 591 -8.40 14.27 -41.98
CA LYS A 591 -8.85 13.87 -40.64
C LYS A 591 -8.48 12.43 -40.31
N GLN A 592 -8.66 11.49 -41.25
CA GLN A 592 -8.29 10.09 -41.07
C GLN A 592 -6.76 9.93 -40.96
N ARG A 593 -5.99 10.60 -41.83
CA ARG A 593 -4.52 10.59 -41.76
C ARG A 593 -4.00 11.11 -40.43
N LYS A 594 -4.50 12.26 -39.98
CA LYS A 594 -4.16 12.83 -38.66
C LYS A 594 -4.44 11.83 -37.54
N HIS A 595 -5.59 11.17 -37.56
CA HIS A 595 -5.97 10.18 -36.56
C HIS A 595 -5.00 8.99 -36.55
N VAL A 596 -4.67 8.43 -37.72
CA VAL A 596 -3.71 7.32 -37.86
C VAL A 596 -2.32 7.72 -37.36
N ILE A 597 -1.82 8.89 -37.77
CA ILE A 597 -0.50 9.39 -37.36
C ILE A 597 -0.45 9.62 -35.85
N ARG A 598 -1.46 10.27 -35.26
CA ARG A 598 -1.50 10.54 -33.81
C ARG A 598 -1.45 9.24 -33.01
N ILE A 599 -2.26 8.25 -33.39
CA ILE A 599 -2.30 6.94 -32.72
C ILE A 599 -0.96 6.20 -32.86
N LEU A 600 -0.29 6.30 -34.01
CA LEU A 600 1.05 5.74 -34.20
C LEU A 600 2.07 6.43 -33.28
N LEU A 601 2.14 7.76 -33.30
CA LEU A 601 3.09 8.52 -32.50
C LEU A 601 2.86 8.34 -30.99
N ASP A 602 1.61 8.27 -30.55
CA ASP A 602 1.26 7.92 -29.17
C ASP A 602 1.74 6.51 -28.82
N HIS A 603 1.57 5.54 -29.73
CA HIS A 603 2.04 4.18 -29.50
C HIS A 603 3.56 4.13 -29.35
N LEU A 604 4.31 4.86 -30.19
CA LEU A 604 5.76 4.94 -30.12
C LEU A 604 6.23 5.61 -28.82
N ARG A 605 5.65 6.76 -28.47
CA ARG A 605 5.97 7.52 -27.26
C ARG A 605 5.72 6.71 -25.99
N ARG A 606 4.55 6.07 -25.89
CA ARG A 606 4.15 5.22 -24.75
C ARG A 606 5.02 3.96 -24.59
N SER A 607 5.83 3.64 -25.60
CA SER A 607 6.78 2.54 -25.59
C SER A 607 8.23 3.03 -25.64
N LEU A 608 8.48 4.30 -25.33
CA LEU A 608 9.82 4.93 -25.30
C LEU A 608 10.62 4.77 -26.60
N ALA A 609 9.94 4.61 -27.74
CA ALA A 609 10.56 4.63 -29.06
C ALA A 609 10.71 6.09 -29.54
N VAL A 610 11.43 6.88 -28.74
CA VAL A 610 11.65 8.32 -28.93
C VAL A 610 13.15 8.58 -28.91
N LYS A 611 13.63 9.41 -29.83
CA LYS A 611 15.03 9.81 -29.88
C LYS A 611 15.26 10.98 -28.91
N GLU A 612 15.73 10.67 -27.72
CA GLU A 612 16.04 11.64 -26.67
C GLU A 612 17.37 11.29 -25.99
N ASP A 613 18.18 12.30 -25.66
CA ASP A 613 19.52 12.08 -25.10
C ASP A 613 19.46 11.42 -23.72
N SER A 614 18.49 11.77 -22.88
CA SER A 614 18.32 11.18 -21.54
C SER A 614 17.95 9.68 -21.56
N LEU A 615 17.58 9.13 -22.72
CA LEU A 615 17.30 7.71 -22.94
C LEU A 615 18.41 7.00 -23.73
N ASN A 616 19.49 7.71 -24.06
CA ASN A 616 20.65 7.17 -24.77
C ASN A 616 21.64 6.55 -23.76
N PRO A 617 22.03 5.26 -23.92
CA PRO A 617 22.93 4.60 -22.97
C PRO A 617 24.27 5.33 -22.76
N THR A 618 24.87 5.86 -23.83
CA THR A 618 26.15 6.58 -23.75
C THR A 618 26.02 7.91 -23.01
N TYR A 619 24.89 8.60 -23.16
CA TYR A 619 24.64 9.82 -22.41
C TYR A 619 24.29 9.53 -20.95
N GLN A 620 23.61 8.43 -20.67
CA GLN A 620 23.24 8.00 -19.32
C GLN A 620 24.44 7.66 -18.44
N GLU A 621 25.54 7.14 -19.00
CA GLU A 621 26.82 7.01 -18.28
C GLU A 621 27.27 8.36 -17.68
N ARG A 622 27.15 9.42 -18.47
CA ARG A 622 27.46 10.79 -18.01
C ARG A 622 26.45 11.30 -16.98
N ILE A 623 25.15 11.03 -17.15
CA ILE A 623 24.13 11.39 -16.14
C ILE A 623 24.49 10.76 -14.79
N SER A 624 24.76 9.45 -14.81
CA SER A 624 25.12 8.67 -13.62
C SER A 624 26.37 9.22 -12.94
N GLU A 625 27.45 9.48 -13.70
CA GLU A 625 28.67 10.08 -13.14
C GLU A 625 28.44 11.46 -12.52
N GLN A 626 27.75 12.35 -13.23
CA GLN A 626 27.47 13.70 -12.74
C GLN A 626 26.58 13.69 -11.51
N SER A 627 25.61 12.78 -11.45
CA SER A 627 24.72 12.62 -10.30
C SER A 627 25.48 12.22 -9.04
N ARG A 628 26.36 11.20 -9.10
CA ARG A 628 27.20 10.78 -7.96
C ARG A 628 28.14 11.87 -7.46
N GLN A 629 28.67 12.69 -8.38
CA GLN A 629 29.63 13.73 -8.04
C GLN A 629 28.99 15.00 -7.44
N ARG A 630 27.73 15.30 -7.75
CA ARG A 630 27.13 16.62 -7.48
C ARG A 630 25.81 16.56 -6.73
N LEU A 631 25.08 15.47 -6.85
CA LEU A 631 23.76 15.31 -6.29
C LEU A 631 23.80 14.48 -5.01
N ARG A 632 22.71 14.55 -4.26
CA ARG A 632 22.44 13.68 -3.11
C ARG A 632 21.16 12.88 -3.35
N GLU A 633 20.97 11.82 -2.57
CA GLU A 633 19.72 11.06 -2.53
C GLU A 633 18.48 11.97 -2.42
N PRO A 634 17.40 11.71 -3.19
CA PRO A 634 17.18 10.56 -4.09
C PRO A 634 17.68 10.76 -5.54
N TRP A 635 18.39 11.85 -5.83
CA TRP A 635 18.74 12.24 -7.21
C TRP A 635 20.01 11.58 -7.74
N VAL A 636 20.61 10.67 -6.98
CA VAL A 636 21.83 9.97 -7.36
C VAL A 636 21.46 8.72 -8.15
N MET A 637 22.11 8.52 -9.29
CA MET A 637 22.00 7.31 -10.09
C MET A 637 23.32 6.54 -10.01
N GLU A 638 23.33 5.48 -9.20
CA GLU A 638 24.54 4.70 -8.90
C GLU A 638 25.08 3.95 -10.11
N ASP A 639 24.20 3.34 -10.91
CA ASP A 639 24.57 2.63 -12.14
C ASP A 639 23.69 3.07 -13.31
N ALA A 640 24.34 3.39 -14.44
CA ALA A 640 23.64 3.71 -15.68
C ALA A 640 22.89 2.48 -16.26
N GLN A 641 23.28 1.26 -15.89
CA GLN A 641 22.61 0.02 -16.30
C GLN A 641 21.20 -0.13 -15.69
N ASP A 642 20.93 0.55 -14.58
CA ASP A 642 19.60 0.58 -13.96
C ASP A 642 18.64 1.55 -14.70
N MET A 643 19.16 2.34 -15.65
CA MET A 643 18.38 3.31 -16.39
C MET A 643 17.66 2.67 -17.59
N ILE A 644 16.41 3.06 -17.81
CA ILE A 644 15.64 2.62 -18.98
C ILE A 644 16.15 3.33 -20.24
N HIS A 645 16.30 2.60 -21.33
CA HIS A 645 16.78 3.09 -22.61
C HIS A 645 15.66 3.25 -23.65
N ALA A 646 15.93 4.05 -24.68
CA ALA A 646 15.01 4.17 -25.82
C ALA A 646 14.93 2.86 -26.63
N GLY A 647 13.70 2.45 -26.92
CA GLY A 647 13.39 1.35 -27.82
C GLY A 647 13.55 1.72 -29.29
N VAL A 648 13.80 0.73 -30.15
CA VAL A 648 13.71 0.91 -31.61
C VAL A 648 12.37 0.36 -32.10
N ALA A 649 11.68 1.16 -32.91
CA ALA A 649 10.44 0.73 -33.55
C ALA A 649 10.71 0.04 -34.88
N TRP A 650 10.26 -1.21 -35.01
CA TRP A 650 10.43 -2.04 -36.18
C TRP A 650 9.06 -2.25 -36.86
N PRO A 651 8.85 -1.81 -38.12
CA PRO A 651 7.58 -1.98 -38.85
C PRO A 651 7.43 -3.43 -39.39
N ARG A 652 7.56 -4.43 -38.52
CA ARG A 652 7.55 -5.87 -38.85
C ARG A 652 7.13 -6.73 -37.65
N VAL A 653 7.03 -8.04 -37.88
CA VAL A 653 6.82 -9.04 -36.83
C VAL A 653 8.10 -9.20 -35.99
N ARG A 654 7.92 -9.48 -34.69
CA ARG A 654 9.03 -9.69 -33.74
C ARG A 654 9.92 -10.86 -34.17
N MET A 655 11.24 -10.70 -34.00
CA MET A 655 12.27 -11.72 -34.26
C MET A 655 13.04 -12.09 -32.98
N ASP A 656 13.68 -13.26 -32.95
CA ASP A 656 14.32 -13.85 -31.75
C ASP A 656 15.51 -13.06 -31.17
N ARG A 657 15.97 -11.98 -31.82
CA ARG A 657 17.14 -11.17 -31.40
C ARG A 657 16.82 -9.72 -31.03
N GLU A 658 15.56 -9.36 -30.96
CA GLU A 658 15.16 -7.98 -30.61
C GLU A 658 15.18 -7.76 -29.10
N ARG A 659 15.61 -6.55 -28.69
CA ARG A 659 15.72 -6.21 -27.27
C ARG A 659 14.32 -6.14 -26.64
N GLN A 660 14.27 -6.15 -25.31
CA GLN A 660 12.99 -6.10 -24.61
C GLN A 660 12.27 -4.76 -24.84
N GLU A 661 13.04 -3.68 -24.94
CA GLU A 661 12.59 -2.29 -25.14
C GLU A 661 12.15 -2.01 -26.58
N ASP A 662 12.54 -2.85 -27.54
CA ASP A 662 12.19 -2.65 -28.94
C ASP A 662 10.71 -2.98 -29.21
N VAL A 663 10.10 -2.20 -30.12
CA VAL A 663 8.66 -2.22 -30.39
C VAL A 663 8.40 -2.69 -31.82
N CYS A 664 7.75 -3.83 -31.97
CA CYS A 664 7.44 -4.40 -33.28
C CYS A 664 6.00 -4.09 -33.70
N ILE A 665 5.85 -3.23 -34.70
CA ILE A 665 4.56 -2.82 -35.25
C ILE A 665 4.28 -3.69 -36.47
N SER A 666 3.50 -4.75 -36.24
CA SER A 666 3.10 -5.71 -37.29
C SER A 666 1.61 -5.61 -37.61
N PRO A 667 1.14 -6.22 -38.71
CA PRO A 667 -0.30 -6.34 -38.98
C PRO A 667 -1.08 -6.91 -37.79
N ARG A 668 -0.50 -7.83 -37.01
CA ARG A 668 -1.17 -8.48 -35.87
C ARG A 668 -1.01 -7.72 -34.54
N SER A 669 -0.24 -6.63 -34.51
CA SER A 669 -0.09 -5.74 -33.36
C SER A 669 -1.40 -4.99 -33.05
N ASN A 670 -1.47 -4.30 -31.90
CA ASN A 670 -2.63 -3.48 -31.56
C ASN A 670 -2.85 -2.36 -32.59
N PHE A 671 -1.78 -1.71 -33.05
CA PHE A 671 -1.85 -0.69 -34.11
C PHE A 671 -2.34 -1.28 -35.44
N GLY A 672 -1.83 -2.45 -35.84
CA GLY A 672 -2.31 -3.14 -37.04
C GLY A 672 -3.77 -3.61 -36.95
N GLN A 673 -4.25 -3.98 -35.75
CA GLN A 673 -5.66 -4.27 -35.51
C GLN A 673 -6.53 -3.03 -35.57
N PHE A 674 -6.03 -1.90 -35.06
CA PHE A 674 -6.68 -0.59 -35.14
C PHE A 674 -6.87 -0.16 -36.60
N LEU A 675 -5.83 -0.24 -37.44
CA LEU A 675 -5.93 0.11 -38.86
C LEU A 675 -7.00 -0.68 -39.63
N ARG A 676 -7.25 -1.94 -39.24
CA ARG A 676 -8.24 -2.82 -39.89
C ARG A 676 -9.67 -2.65 -39.38
N ARG A 677 -9.94 -1.68 -38.50
CA ARG A 677 -11.31 -1.34 -38.14
C ARG A 677 -11.97 -0.59 -39.30
N SER A 678 -13.24 -0.88 -39.55
CA SER A 678 -13.96 -0.43 -40.74
C SER A 678 -14.18 1.08 -40.81
N ASP A 679 -14.11 1.77 -39.68
CA ASP A 679 -14.31 3.20 -39.52
C ASP A 679 -13.03 4.05 -39.72
N ILE A 680 -11.85 3.42 -39.67
CA ILE A 680 -10.57 4.14 -39.69
C ILE A 680 -10.12 4.51 -41.10
N LEU A 681 -10.20 3.55 -42.04
CA LEU A 681 -9.89 3.74 -43.47
C LEU A 681 -11.01 3.13 -44.33
N PRO A 682 -12.25 3.68 -44.29
CA PRO A 682 -13.43 3.13 -44.94
C PRO A 682 -13.41 3.21 -46.48
N ASP A 683 -12.66 4.15 -47.05
CA ASP A 683 -12.76 4.55 -48.46
C ASP A 683 -12.20 3.53 -49.47
N LEU A 684 -11.77 2.34 -49.01
CA LEU A 684 -11.29 1.24 -49.87
C LEU A 684 -12.40 0.27 -50.31
N GLY A 685 -13.62 0.38 -49.79
CA GLY A 685 -14.73 -0.50 -50.16
C GLY A 685 -14.60 -1.97 -49.73
N GLU A 686 -13.44 -2.40 -49.21
CA GLU A 686 -13.15 -3.74 -48.71
C GLU A 686 -12.35 -3.73 -47.40
N ARG A 687 -12.38 -4.86 -46.68
CA ARG A 687 -11.65 -5.03 -45.41
C ARG A 687 -10.16 -5.25 -45.69
N LEU A 688 -9.32 -4.34 -45.21
CA LEU A 688 -7.85 -4.41 -45.33
C LEU A 688 -7.29 -5.81 -44.97
N SER A 689 -6.55 -6.41 -45.90
CA SER A 689 -5.87 -7.67 -45.68
C SER A 689 -4.67 -7.50 -44.73
N LEU A 690 -4.06 -8.61 -44.28
CA LEU A 690 -2.83 -8.54 -43.50
C LEU A 690 -1.66 -7.97 -44.32
N GLU A 691 -1.66 -8.18 -45.63
CA GLU A 691 -0.65 -7.67 -46.55
C GLU A 691 -0.82 -6.15 -46.76
N ASP A 692 -2.05 -5.68 -47.00
CA ASP A 692 -2.35 -4.25 -47.10
C ASP A 692 -1.98 -3.53 -45.79
N THR A 693 -2.31 -4.15 -44.64
CA THR A 693 -1.93 -3.58 -43.34
C THR A 693 -0.40 -3.49 -43.20
N ALA A 694 0.34 -4.49 -43.68
CA ALA A 694 1.80 -4.46 -43.66
C ALA A 694 2.36 -3.34 -44.55
N GLY A 695 1.80 -3.18 -45.75
CA GLY A 695 2.13 -2.11 -46.68
C GLY A 695 1.89 -0.73 -46.07
N ILE A 696 0.71 -0.50 -45.47
CA ILE A 696 0.37 0.75 -44.79
C ILE A 696 1.36 1.05 -43.66
N ILE A 697 1.65 0.06 -42.80
CA ILE A 697 2.60 0.24 -41.70
C ILE A 697 3.98 0.60 -42.26
N LEU A 698 4.46 -0.07 -43.31
CA LEU A 698 5.74 0.25 -43.92
C LEU A 698 5.76 1.66 -44.51
N SER A 699 4.71 2.08 -45.23
CA SER A 699 4.60 3.43 -45.78
C SER A 699 4.67 4.52 -44.70
N LEU A 700 4.13 4.28 -43.51
CA LEU A 700 4.21 5.23 -42.38
C LEU A 700 5.63 5.39 -41.80
N PHE A 701 6.52 4.42 -42.03
CA PHE A 701 7.91 4.43 -41.55
C PHE A 701 8.93 4.76 -42.64
N GLN A 702 8.52 4.75 -43.91
CA GLN A 702 9.37 5.11 -45.03
C GLN A 702 9.55 6.64 -45.10
N ARG A 703 10.79 7.06 -45.38
CA ARG A 703 11.18 8.46 -45.44
C ARG A 703 10.64 9.14 -46.68
#